data_AF-A0A2E3MRF8-F1
#
_entry.id   AF-A0A2E3MRF8-F1
#
_cell.length_a   1.000
_cell.length_b   1.000
_cell.length_c   1.000
_cell.angle_alpha   90.00
_cell.angle_beta   90.00
_cell.angle_gamma   90.00
#
_symmetry.space_group_name_H-M   'P 1'
#
loop_
_entity.id
_entity.type
_entity.pdbx_description
1 polymer ?
#
loop_
_entity_poly.entity_id
_entity_poly.type
_entity_poly.pdbx_seq_one_letter_code
_entity_poly.pdbx_strand_id
1 'polypeptide(L)'
;MSKGKQPSRICRSNRRVSVAKRLHIVALWCATGCLLVGISGCGQSPGGSATGGDAVSEGYQVFKAVKGPLTVTVTEDGNVESGNNVTIKCRVEGGASILEIVEDGAIVSEGDQLVKLDDSSITDNINAQKIAMGKAESAKISAEAKVKVAQINVEEYLKIFEKDLKDQESNIVIAEENLRSSQNSLEYSERMFQRGYISQLELESSQFAVRRSDLELTSAKTAKEVMEMYTKQKTLTDLESQVAIAETGLKSELAAYELELSKLKRLEDQLENCLIVAPSDGMVVYANKQGRFGSQGVQIEEGSNVRQLQDILWLPDLDNMQVKVKVHETKVEDLKVGMRAAILIQGNQLQGQVERISNQPESTSWFQGNIKEYATIVKIDGAPGDLKPGMTAEVEIRVDSLEDVIKVPLSSVVEEKGKYHCFIQGADGTSEKRIVEVGLSDETFVEVKNGVEEGDTVIRNPRAIGLVEADTDIQVEEESEEEKFGDTSGSPRVSDKKKASGKAGGRGGASGRGGSSGGDGGGSSRRGGRGWSRLKENDADGDGKISKDEAPENIKRFFDRMDKNKDGFIEESEVGGRRGGSRGSGGSAGGGSAGGGGRPDMPANGKAYIAKYDTDSDGKVSKEEFKAHPETSEQMKSRIDSFWSFMAGDDGVIDEGEADAMLKRRPGGGGGARPGGGRPGGGQ
;
A
#
# COMPACT_ATOMS: atom_id res chain seq x y z
N MET A 1 -26.32 -3.00 62.95
CA MET A 1 -27.64 -3.62 62.63
C MET A 1 -27.61 -4.23 61.23
N SER A 2 -28.55 -5.13 60.88
CA SER A 2 -28.88 -5.77 59.56
C SER A 2 -27.81 -5.79 58.45
N LYS A 3 -27.34 -6.92 57.87
CA LYS A 3 -28.00 -8.15 57.35
C LYS A 3 -29.08 -7.96 56.28
N GLY A 4 -28.88 -8.63 55.13
CA GLY A 4 -29.88 -8.92 54.09
C GLY A 4 -29.73 -8.05 52.83
N LYS A 5 -29.97 -8.55 51.60
CA LYS A 5 -30.44 -9.88 51.16
C LYS A 5 -30.10 -10.09 49.68
N GLN A 6 -29.68 -11.30 49.29
CA GLN A 6 -30.00 -11.81 47.95
C GLN A 6 -31.50 -12.20 47.89
N PRO A 7 -32.11 -12.18 46.70
CA PRO A 7 -33.19 -13.10 46.35
C PRO A 7 -32.69 -14.24 45.46
N SER A 8 -33.28 -15.41 45.67
CA SER A 8 -32.88 -16.70 45.09
C SER A 8 -33.67 -17.09 43.85
N ARG A 9 -33.04 -17.88 42.97
CA ARG A 9 -33.59 -19.02 42.20
C ARG A 9 -35.10 -19.02 41.88
N ILE A 10 -35.43 -19.00 40.59
CA ILE A 10 -36.66 -19.62 40.08
C ILE A 10 -36.32 -20.98 39.47
N CYS A 11 -36.97 -22.03 39.97
CA CYS A 11 -36.97 -23.37 39.38
C CYS A 11 -38.27 -23.59 38.60
N ARG A 12 -38.17 -24.01 37.34
CA ARG A 12 -39.09 -24.85 36.52
C ARG A 12 -38.74 -24.62 35.03
N SER A 13 -38.80 -25.61 34.13
CA SER A 13 -39.28 -26.99 34.27
C SER A 13 -38.59 -27.93 33.29
N ASN A 14 -38.28 -29.16 33.75
CA ASN A 14 -38.08 -30.30 32.86
C ASN A 14 -39.29 -30.48 31.95
N ARG A 15 -39.07 -30.67 30.65
CA ARG A 15 -40.00 -31.44 29.81
C ARG A 15 -39.25 -32.23 28.73
N ARG A 16 -38.75 -33.41 29.09
CA ARG A 16 -38.52 -34.48 28.12
C ARG A 16 -39.87 -34.88 27.55
N VAL A 17 -40.01 -34.92 26.22
CA VAL A 17 -41.02 -35.73 25.55
C VAL A 17 -40.30 -36.58 24.51
N SER A 18 -40.16 -37.86 24.83
CA SER A 18 -39.80 -38.92 23.90
C SER A 18 -41.05 -39.73 23.59
N VAL A 19 -41.38 -39.90 22.31
CA VAL A 19 -42.22 -40.96 21.68
C VAL A 19 -42.40 -40.50 20.22
N ALA A 20 -42.38 -41.28 19.15
CA ALA A 20 -41.72 -42.52 18.74
C ALA A 20 -42.52 -43.07 17.53
N LYS A 21 -41.82 -43.39 16.44
CA LYS A 21 -42.20 -44.35 15.37
C LYS A 21 -43.40 -44.03 14.44
N ARG A 22 -43.30 -44.69 13.27
CA ARG A 22 -44.27 -44.89 12.16
C ARG A 22 -44.14 -43.86 11.02
N LEU A 23 -44.11 -44.24 9.73
CA LEU A 23 -44.23 -45.58 9.11
C LEU A 23 -43.43 -45.65 7.77
N HIS A 24 -43.13 -46.86 7.29
CA HIS A 24 -42.60 -47.16 5.93
C HIS A 24 -43.71 -47.11 4.86
N ILE A 25 -43.30 -47.35 3.59
CA ILE A 25 -44.13 -47.62 2.39
C ILE A 25 -44.58 -46.28 1.74
N VAL A 26 -44.33 -45.98 0.46
CA VAL A 26 -44.51 -46.80 -0.74
C VAL A 26 -43.29 -46.81 -1.67
N ALA A 27 -42.84 -48.00 -2.05
CA ALA A 27 -42.05 -48.23 -3.25
C ALA A 27 -42.68 -49.41 -4.01
N LEU A 28 -43.48 -49.09 -5.04
CA LEU A 28 -43.92 -49.94 -6.15
C LEU A 28 -44.96 -49.12 -6.94
N TRP A 29 -44.95 -49.21 -8.27
CA TRP A 29 -46.12 -49.37 -9.18
C TRP A 29 -45.62 -49.19 -10.63
N CYS A 30 -44.81 -50.16 -11.07
CA CYS A 30 -44.67 -50.48 -12.49
C CYS A 30 -45.51 -51.73 -12.77
N ALA A 31 -46.02 -51.82 -14.00
CA ALA A 31 -46.91 -52.88 -14.52
C ALA A 31 -48.32 -52.95 -13.88
N THR A 32 -49.31 -52.37 -14.56
CA THR A 32 -50.37 -53.13 -15.27
C THR A 32 -51.29 -52.14 -16.01
N GLY A 33 -51.65 -52.45 -17.27
CA GLY A 33 -52.43 -51.50 -18.09
C GLY A 33 -52.72 -51.90 -19.55
N CYS A 34 -52.37 -53.10 -20.00
CA CYS A 34 -52.80 -53.60 -21.31
C CYS A 34 -54.19 -54.25 -21.21
N LEU A 35 -55.26 -53.54 -21.60
CA LEU A 35 -56.26 -53.99 -22.59
C LEU A 35 -57.38 -52.95 -22.73
N LEU A 36 -57.63 -52.50 -23.97
CA LEU A 36 -58.99 -52.39 -24.51
C LEU A 36 -58.90 -52.35 -26.04
N VAL A 37 -59.68 -53.23 -26.68
CA VAL A 37 -59.66 -53.50 -28.13
C VAL A 37 -61.06 -53.26 -28.69
N GLY A 38 -61.13 -52.68 -29.90
CA GLY A 38 -62.33 -52.67 -30.74
C GLY A 38 -62.65 -51.31 -31.37
N ILE A 39 -63.18 -51.20 -32.59
CA ILE A 39 -63.62 -52.23 -33.56
C ILE A 39 -63.49 -51.64 -34.99
N SER A 40 -63.37 -52.52 -36.00
CA SER A 40 -63.61 -52.32 -37.45
C SER A 40 -62.35 -52.16 -38.31
N GLY A 41 -62.14 -52.91 -39.39
CA GLY A 41 -62.93 -54.04 -39.92
C GLY A 41 -62.13 -54.82 -40.98
N CYS A 42 -62.39 -56.12 -41.14
CA CYS A 42 -61.61 -57.01 -42.01
C CYS A 42 -62.30 -57.23 -43.36
N GLY A 43 -61.54 -57.16 -44.46
CA GLY A 43 -62.02 -57.33 -45.83
C GLY A 43 -60.99 -58.02 -46.74
N GLN A 44 -61.04 -59.36 -46.71
CA GLN A 44 -60.54 -60.40 -47.65
C GLN A 44 -59.45 -60.10 -48.71
N SER A 45 -58.51 -61.05 -48.82
CA SER A 45 -57.56 -61.25 -49.93
C SER A 45 -58.24 -61.83 -51.20
N PRO A 46 -57.60 -61.87 -52.38
CA PRO A 46 -56.38 -62.64 -52.71
C PRO A 46 -55.21 -61.72 -53.14
N GLY A 47 -53.94 -62.14 -53.20
CA GLY A 47 -53.44 -63.45 -53.58
C GLY A 47 -52.99 -63.44 -55.05
N GLY A 48 -51.90 -62.72 -55.35
CA GLY A 48 -51.34 -62.58 -56.69
C GLY A 48 -49.83 -62.38 -56.65
N SER A 49 -49.09 -63.30 -57.26
CA SER A 49 -47.63 -63.28 -57.33
C SER A 49 -47.13 -62.44 -58.50
N ALA A 50 -46.25 -61.48 -58.23
CA ALA A 50 -45.39 -60.87 -59.26
C ALA A 50 -44.02 -60.58 -58.65
N THR A 51 -42.97 -61.13 -59.27
CA THR A 51 -41.57 -60.83 -58.93
C THR A 51 -41.19 -59.48 -59.53
N GLY A 52 -40.94 -58.49 -58.67
CA GLY A 52 -40.31 -57.22 -59.02
C GLY A 52 -39.52 -56.75 -57.80
N GLY A 53 -38.21 -56.55 -57.97
CA GLY A 53 -37.37 -56.01 -56.92
C GLY A 53 -37.34 -54.49 -57.05
N ASP A 54 -37.92 -53.78 -56.09
CA ASP A 54 -37.81 -52.33 -55.97
C ASP A 54 -37.04 -51.97 -54.70
N ALA A 55 -36.20 -50.94 -54.82
CA ALA A 55 -35.25 -50.55 -53.80
C ALA A 55 -35.92 -49.87 -52.60
N VAL A 56 -35.34 -50.06 -51.41
CA VAL A 56 -35.70 -49.29 -50.22
C VAL A 56 -35.16 -47.88 -50.38
N SER A 57 -36.03 -46.91 -50.66
CA SER A 57 -35.69 -45.49 -50.55
C SER A 57 -35.64 -45.10 -49.06
N GLU A 58 -34.46 -44.87 -48.51
CA GLU A 58 -34.33 -44.20 -47.21
C GLU A 58 -34.89 -42.77 -47.35
N GLY A 59 -36.04 -42.53 -46.72
CA GLY A 59 -36.69 -41.23 -46.78
C GLY A 59 -35.88 -40.19 -46.00
N TYR A 60 -35.38 -39.17 -46.70
CA TYR A 60 -34.72 -38.01 -46.09
C TYR A 60 -35.60 -37.41 -44.97
N GLN A 61 -35.00 -37.11 -43.82
CA GLN A 61 -35.69 -36.32 -42.80
C GLN A 61 -35.80 -34.89 -43.31
N VAL A 62 -36.98 -34.50 -43.77
CA VAL A 62 -37.21 -33.18 -44.34
C VAL A 62 -37.97 -32.24 -43.41
N PHE A 63 -37.72 -30.96 -43.57
CA PHE A 63 -38.42 -29.87 -42.89
C PHE A 63 -38.89 -28.86 -43.94
N LYS A 64 -40.16 -28.45 -43.87
CA LYS A 64 -40.69 -27.41 -44.74
C LYS A 64 -40.26 -26.05 -44.21
N ALA A 65 -39.58 -25.24 -45.02
CA ALA A 65 -39.24 -23.87 -44.68
C ALA A 65 -40.53 -23.08 -44.42
N VAL A 66 -40.64 -22.48 -43.23
CA VAL A 66 -41.83 -21.75 -42.77
C VAL A 66 -41.38 -20.35 -42.38
N LYS A 67 -42.16 -19.35 -42.80
CA LYS A 67 -42.00 -17.98 -42.36
C LYS A 67 -42.59 -17.81 -40.96
N GLY A 68 -41.88 -17.14 -40.06
CA GLY A 68 -42.41 -16.80 -38.74
C GLY A 68 -41.34 -16.32 -37.76
N PRO A 69 -41.72 -16.07 -36.50
CA PRO A 69 -40.83 -15.45 -35.54
C PRO A 69 -39.61 -16.33 -35.24
N LEU A 70 -38.43 -15.71 -35.25
CA LEU A 70 -37.18 -16.23 -34.73
C LEU A 70 -36.72 -15.28 -33.62
N THR A 71 -36.80 -15.74 -32.38
CA THR A 71 -36.22 -15.05 -31.22
C THR A 71 -34.84 -15.63 -31.00
N VAL A 72 -33.81 -14.78 -31.00
CA VAL A 72 -32.44 -15.18 -30.70
C VAL A 72 -32.18 -14.88 -29.24
N THR A 73 -31.91 -15.93 -28.45
CA THR A 73 -31.56 -15.77 -27.04
C THR A 73 -30.16 -16.28 -26.75
N VAL A 74 -29.51 -15.63 -25.79
CA VAL A 74 -28.20 -16.04 -25.25
C VAL A 74 -28.44 -16.45 -23.81
N THR A 75 -28.48 -17.76 -23.59
CA THR A 75 -28.51 -18.36 -22.26
C THR A 75 -27.09 -18.60 -21.76
N GLU A 76 -26.77 -18.05 -20.59
CA GLU A 76 -25.48 -18.22 -19.92
C GLU A 76 -25.68 -18.25 -18.39
N ASP A 77 -24.76 -18.93 -17.69
CA ASP A 77 -24.75 -18.98 -16.23
C ASP A 77 -24.13 -17.72 -15.62
N GLY A 78 -24.68 -17.28 -14.50
CA GLY A 78 -24.20 -16.14 -13.72
C GLY A 78 -24.31 -16.33 -12.21
N ASN A 79 -23.61 -15.46 -11.49
CA ASN A 79 -23.70 -15.39 -10.03
C ASN A 79 -24.41 -14.10 -9.62
N VAL A 80 -25.35 -14.21 -8.68
CA VAL A 80 -26.00 -13.05 -8.06
C VAL A 80 -24.99 -12.35 -7.15
N GLU A 81 -24.79 -11.05 -7.37
CA GLU A 81 -23.99 -10.16 -6.53
C GLU A 81 -24.79 -8.90 -6.19
N SER A 82 -24.36 -8.18 -5.15
CA SER A 82 -24.92 -6.85 -4.88
C SER A 82 -24.26 -5.82 -5.79
N GLY A 83 -25.06 -4.91 -6.37
CA GLY A 83 -24.54 -3.80 -7.17
C GLY A 83 -23.73 -2.79 -6.35
N ASN A 84 -24.04 -2.65 -5.05
CA ASN A 84 -23.29 -1.82 -4.11
C ASN A 84 -22.76 -2.69 -2.96
N ASN A 85 -21.47 -3.02 -3.00
CA ASN A 85 -20.81 -3.72 -1.89
C ASN A 85 -19.82 -2.78 -1.18
N VAL A 86 -20.16 -2.38 0.05
CA VAL A 86 -19.27 -1.55 0.87
C VAL A 86 -18.30 -2.44 1.65
N THR A 87 -17.01 -2.36 1.31
CA THR A 87 -15.95 -3.08 2.04
C THR A 87 -15.47 -2.31 3.25
N ILE A 88 -15.73 -2.86 4.43
CA ILE A 88 -15.26 -2.35 5.72
C ILE A 88 -13.85 -2.89 5.99
N LYS A 89 -12.94 -1.99 6.38
CA LYS A 89 -11.52 -2.30 6.58
C LYS A 89 -11.02 -1.76 7.90
N CYS A 90 -10.06 -2.47 8.52
CA CYS A 90 -9.34 -1.95 9.67
C CYS A 90 -8.56 -0.68 9.26
N ARG A 91 -8.83 0.45 9.91
CA ARG A 91 -8.09 1.72 9.67
C ARG A 91 -7.01 1.99 10.72
N VAL A 92 -7.09 1.35 11.89
CA VAL A 92 -6.14 1.47 13.00
C VAL A 92 -4.71 1.14 12.57
N GLU A 93 -3.77 2.06 12.82
CA GLU A 93 -2.35 1.86 12.52
C GLU A 93 -1.77 0.69 13.34
N GLY A 94 -0.92 -0.13 12.73
CA GLY A 94 -0.34 -1.31 13.37
C GLY A 94 -1.28 -2.52 13.49
N GLY A 95 -2.60 -2.29 13.46
CA GLY A 95 -3.62 -3.32 13.65
C GLY A 95 -4.05 -3.49 15.12
N ALA A 96 -5.11 -4.25 15.34
CA ALA A 96 -5.71 -4.49 16.65
C ALA A 96 -6.46 -5.83 16.69
N SER A 97 -6.69 -6.37 17.88
CA SER A 97 -7.59 -7.52 18.07
C SER A 97 -9.04 -7.10 18.08
N ILE A 98 -9.90 -7.92 17.46
CA ILE A 98 -11.36 -7.79 17.53
C ILE A 98 -11.82 -8.22 18.93
N LEU A 99 -12.55 -7.36 19.64
CA LEU A 99 -13.18 -7.68 20.92
C LEU A 99 -14.63 -8.17 20.75
N GLU A 100 -15.35 -7.58 19.81
CA GLU A 100 -16.77 -7.83 19.54
C GLU A 100 -17.02 -7.65 18.03
N ILE A 101 -17.79 -8.54 17.43
CA ILE A 101 -18.18 -8.49 16.01
C ILE A 101 -19.63 -8.94 15.85
N VAL A 102 -20.40 -8.24 15.01
CA VAL A 102 -21.78 -8.62 14.69
C VAL A 102 -21.80 -9.95 13.92
N GLU A 103 -22.75 -10.84 14.25
CA GLU A 103 -22.88 -12.16 13.64
C GLU A 103 -23.05 -12.11 12.10
N ASP A 104 -22.41 -13.06 11.41
CA ASP A 104 -22.49 -13.23 9.95
C ASP A 104 -23.94 -13.48 9.49
N GLY A 105 -24.42 -12.68 8.53
CA GLY A 105 -25.81 -12.70 8.05
C GLY A 105 -26.80 -11.81 8.82
N ALA A 106 -26.37 -11.08 9.86
CA ALA A 106 -27.22 -10.09 10.52
C ALA A 106 -27.53 -8.89 9.60
N ILE A 107 -28.72 -8.31 9.75
CA ILE A 107 -29.13 -7.07 9.07
C ILE A 107 -28.82 -5.90 10.01
N VAL A 108 -28.15 -4.88 9.49
CA VAL A 108 -27.69 -3.69 10.22
C VAL A 108 -28.15 -2.42 9.52
N SER A 109 -28.35 -1.36 10.29
CA SER A 109 -28.73 -0.02 9.82
C SER A 109 -27.51 0.92 9.81
N GLU A 110 -27.56 2.01 9.05
CA GLU A 110 -26.54 3.06 9.09
C GLU A 110 -26.29 3.56 10.53
N GLY A 111 -25.02 3.55 10.94
CA GLY A 111 -24.57 3.93 12.28
C GLY A 111 -24.50 2.78 13.31
N ASP A 112 -25.02 1.59 13.02
CA ASP A 112 -24.91 0.44 13.93
C ASP A 112 -23.45 0.01 14.13
N GLN A 113 -23.09 -0.38 15.36
CA GLN A 113 -21.75 -0.89 15.70
C GLN A 113 -21.53 -2.27 15.06
N LEU A 114 -20.53 -2.37 14.18
CA LEU A 114 -20.18 -3.62 13.49
C LEU A 114 -19.04 -4.38 14.16
N VAL A 115 -17.97 -3.67 14.51
CA VAL A 115 -16.75 -4.23 15.09
C VAL A 115 -16.22 -3.29 16.15
N LYS A 116 -15.89 -3.85 17.31
CA LYS A 116 -15.10 -3.17 18.33
C LYS A 116 -13.70 -3.75 18.38
N LEU A 117 -12.70 -2.92 18.13
CA LEU A 117 -11.29 -3.28 18.27
C LEU A 117 -10.78 -2.95 19.68
N ASP A 118 -9.71 -3.61 20.11
CA ASP A 118 -9.05 -3.34 21.39
C ASP A 118 -8.43 -1.93 21.43
N ASP A 119 -8.99 -1.08 22.28
CA ASP A 119 -8.63 0.32 22.49
C ASP A 119 -7.70 0.54 23.70
N SER A 120 -7.40 -0.50 24.48
CA SER A 120 -6.61 -0.39 25.73
C SER A 120 -5.23 0.25 25.49
N SER A 121 -4.51 -0.22 24.48
CA SER A 121 -3.19 0.33 24.13
C SER A 121 -3.25 1.78 23.62
N ILE A 122 -4.32 2.16 22.91
CA ILE A 122 -4.47 3.52 22.36
C ILE A 122 -4.91 4.49 23.45
N THR A 123 -5.83 4.10 24.34
CA THR A 123 -6.26 4.90 25.48
C THR A 123 -5.11 5.17 26.47
N ASP A 124 -4.27 4.18 26.76
CA ASP A 124 -3.05 4.39 27.56
C ASP A 124 -2.06 5.36 26.87
N ASN A 125 -1.86 5.24 25.56
CA ASN A 125 -1.05 6.17 24.79
C ASN A 125 -1.64 7.60 24.78
N ILE A 126 -2.97 7.75 24.66
CA ILE A 126 -3.67 9.05 24.77
C ILE A 126 -3.44 9.67 26.16
N ASN A 127 -3.53 8.88 27.23
CA ASN A 127 -3.30 9.35 28.60
C ASN A 127 -1.84 9.82 28.79
N ALA A 128 -0.87 9.04 28.31
CA ALA A 128 0.54 9.44 28.31
C ALA A 128 0.79 10.71 27.47
N GLN A 129 0.16 10.80 26.30
CA GLN A 129 0.27 11.95 25.39
C GLN A 129 -0.39 13.21 25.97
N LYS A 130 -1.52 13.10 26.69
CA LYS A 130 -2.14 14.20 27.44
C LYS A 130 -1.21 14.75 28.52
N ILE A 131 -0.48 13.88 29.23
CA ILE A 131 0.55 14.29 30.19
C ILE A 131 1.74 14.98 29.50
N ALA A 132 2.16 14.51 28.33
CA ALA A 132 3.23 15.15 27.54
C ALA A 132 2.81 16.54 27.04
N MET A 133 1.60 16.65 26.48
CA MET A 133 1.00 17.91 26.03
C MET A 133 0.87 18.93 27.17
N GLY A 134 0.38 18.53 28.35
CA GLY A 134 0.28 19.42 29.52
C GLY A 134 1.64 19.91 30.05
N LYS A 135 2.73 19.13 29.87
CA LYS A 135 4.10 19.60 30.15
C LYS A 135 4.56 20.64 29.14
N ALA A 136 4.28 20.44 27.84
CA ALA A 136 4.59 21.41 26.80
C ALA A 136 3.77 22.70 26.96
N GLU A 137 2.50 22.60 27.38
CA GLU A 137 1.65 23.74 27.71
C GLU A 137 2.22 24.55 28.89
N SER A 138 2.65 23.86 29.95
CA SER A 138 3.32 24.50 31.09
C SER A 138 4.61 25.21 30.69
N ALA A 139 5.40 24.61 29.77
CA ALA A 139 6.62 25.20 29.24
C ALA A 139 6.31 26.46 28.41
N LYS A 140 5.34 26.40 27.49
CA LYS A 140 4.80 27.53 26.74
C LYS A 140 4.38 28.67 27.67
N ILE A 141 3.54 28.41 28.68
CA ILE A 141 3.08 29.43 29.64
C ILE A 141 4.28 30.07 30.36
N SER A 142 5.29 29.29 30.73
CA SER A 142 6.52 29.82 31.33
C SER A 142 7.34 30.70 30.37
N ALA A 143 7.31 30.43 29.07
CA ALA A 143 7.96 31.24 28.04
C ALA A 143 7.18 32.54 27.78
N GLU A 144 5.85 32.49 27.72
CA GLU A 144 5.00 33.69 27.64
C GLU A 144 5.23 34.63 28.84
N ALA A 145 5.38 34.08 30.04
CA ALA A 145 5.72 34.86 31.23
C ALA A 145 7.10 35.53 31.11
N LYS A 146 8.11 34.84 30.56
CA LYS A 146 9.45 35.43 30.32
C LYS A 146 9.40 36.57 29.30
N VAL A 147 8.63 36.44 28.22
CA VAL A 147 8.43 37.52 27.24
C VAL A 147 7.82 38.74 27.91
N LYS A 148 6.75 38.56 28.71
CA LYS A 148 6.09 39.64 29.45
C LYS A 148 7.05 40.34 30.42
N VAL A 149 7.87 39.58 31.16
CA VAL A 149 8.89 40.16 32.07
C VAL A 149 9.94 40.96 31.29
N ALA A 150 10.45 40.44 30.15
CA ALA A 150 11.40 41.17 29.33
C ALA A 150 10.82 42.48 28.76
N GLN A 151 9.54 42.47 28.35
CA GLN A 151 8.83 43.67 27.88
C GLN A 151 8.62 44.69 29.00
N ILE A 152 8.27 44.24 30.22
CA ILE A 152 8.16 45.11 31.41
C ILE A 152 9.50 45.78 31.72
N ASN A 153 10.63 45.08 31.61
CA ASN A 153 11.95 45.67 31.83
C ASN A 153 12.28 46.80 30.84
N VAL A 154 11.84 46.70 29.58
CA VAL A 154 11.95 47.80 28.59
C VAL A 154 11.12 49.00 29.02
N GLU A 155 9.86 48.78 29.41
CA GLU A 155 8.95 49.86 29.85
C GLU A 155 9.42 50.53 31.15
N GLU A 156 9.94 49.75 32.11
CA GLU A 156 10.54 50.23 33.34
C GLU A 156 11.80 51.06 33.05
N TYR A 157 12.69 50.58 32.17
CA TYR A 157 13.87 51.33 31.77
C TYR A 157 13.50 52.69 31.15
N LEU A 158 12.51 52.75 30.27
CA LEU A 158 12.05 54.02 29.67
C LEU A 158 11.54 55.01 30.72
N LYS A 159 10.78 54.54 31.73
CA LYS A 159 10.28 55.40 32.82
C LYS A 159 11.39 55.88 33.75
N ILE A 160 12.40 55.04 34.03
CA ILE A 160 13.58 55.44 34.80
C ILE A 160 14.39 56.47 34.00
N PHE A 161 14.60 56.22 32.71
CA PHE A 161 15.31 57.14 31.82
C PHE A 161 14.64 58.53 31.73
N GLU A 162 13.32 58.60 31.64
CA GLU A 162 12.58 59.88 31.67
C GLU A 162 12.79 60.67 32.99
N LYS A 163 13.02 59.97 34.10
CA LYS A 163 13.35 60.61 35.37
C LYS A 163 14.80 61.10 35.38
N ASP A 164 15.74 60.25 34.99
CA ASP A 164 17.17 60.59 34.95
C ASP A 164 17.43 61.79 34.01
N LEU A 165 16.70 61.87 32.89
CA LEU A 165 16.73 63.00 31.95
C LEU A 165 16.30 64.31 32.63
N LYS A 166 15.20 64.30 33.40
CA LYS A 166 14.74 65.48 34.18
C LYS A 166 15.75 65.89 35.25
N ASP A 167 16.43 64.92 35.88
CA ASP A 167 17.49 65.21 36.84
C ASP A 167 18.71 65.88 36.15
N GLN A 168 19.07 65.47 34.92
CA GLN A 168 20.09 66.18 34.12
C GLN A 168 19.64 67.58 33.68
N GLU A 169 18.37 67.76 33.28
CA GLU A 169 17.82 69.08 32.92
C GLU A 169 17.84 70.05 34.11
N SER A 170 17.49 69.57 35.30
CA SER A 170 17.62 70.33 36.54
C SER A 170 19.07 70.78 36.80
N ASN A 171 20.05 69.88 36.61
CA ASN A 171 21.46 70.22 36.75
C ASN A 171 21.94 71.27 35.72
N ILE A 172 21.45 71.18 34.47
CA ILE A 172 21.73 72.19 33.45
C ILE A 172 21.17 73.56 33.87
N VAL A 173 19.91 73.63 34.32
CA VAL A 173 19.31 74.89 34.79
C VAL A 173 20.08 75.51 35.96
N ILE A 174 20.56 74.70 36.91
CA ILE A 174 21.41 75.17 38.02
C ILE A 174 22.74 75.73 37.49
N ALA A 175 23.37 75.06 36.52
CA ALA A 175 24.61 75.54 35.92
C ALA A 175 24.41 76.82 35.08
N GLU A 176 23.28 76.97 34.39
CA GLU A 176 22.93 78.19 33.63
C GLU A 176 22.73 79.39 34.56
N GLU A 177 22.03 79.23 35.68
CA GLU A 177 21.86 80.31 36.67
C GLU A 177 23.18 80.64 37.41
N ASN A 178 24.06 79.66 37.66
CA ASN A 178 25.41 79.91 38.19
C ASN A 178 26.28 80.71 37.20
N LEU A 179 26.24 80.38 35.91
CA LEU A 179 26.92 81.13 34.85
C LEU A 179 26.39 82.56 34.77
N ARG A 180 25.06 82.73 34.75
CA ARG A 180 24.39 84.04 34.74
C ARG A 180 24.76 84.90 35.95
N SER A 181 24.80 84.32 37.15
CA SER A 181 25.25 84.99 38.38
C SER A 181 26.70 85.46 38.28
N SER A 182 27.58 84.61 37.74
CA SER A 182 28.99 84.92 37.50
C SER A 182 29.17 86.02 36.44
N GLN A 183 28.37 86.03 35.37
CA GLN A 183 28.37 87.07 34.34
C GLN A 183 27.93 88.43 34.89
N ASN A 184 26.84 88.48 35.67
CA ASN A 184 26.40 89.71 36.35
C ASN A 184 27.49 90.26 37.29
N SER A 185 28.22 89.35 37.96
CA SER A 185 29.33 89.70 38.86
C SER A 185 30.52 90.26 38.08
N LEU A 186 30.86 89.68 36.92
CA LEU A 186 31.88 90.21 36.03
C LEU A 186 31.52 91.60 35.47
N GLU A 187 30.28 91.82 35.02
CA GLU A 187 29.80 93.12 34.53
C GLU A 187 29.86 94.21 35.63
N TYR A 188 29.63 93.84 36.89
CA TYR A 188 29.84 94.71 38.04
C TYR A 188 31.33 95.03 38.23
N SER A 189 32.20 94.00 38.24
CA SER A 189 33.66 94.17 38.37
C SER A 189 34.24 95.06 37.26
N GLU A 190 33.85 94.84 36.00
CA GLU A 190 34.29 95.65 34.85
C GLU A 190 33.96 97.14 35.02
N ARG A 191 32.73 97.46 35.46
CA ARG A 191 32.31 98.86 35.72
C ARG A 191 33.06 99.49 36.89
N MET A 192 33.48 98.71 37.88
CA MET A 192 34.30 99.21 39.00
C MET A 192 35.77 99.35 38.63
N PHE A 193 36.30 98.49 37.76
CA PHE A 193 37.66 98.59 37.22
C PHE A 193 37.82 99.85 36.37
N GLN A 194 36.85 100.15 35.48
CA GLN A 194 36.81 101.38 34.68
C GLN A 194 36.79 102.67 35.54
N ARG A 195 36.34 102.57 36.79
CA ARG A 195 36.32 103.68 37.77
C ARG A 195 37.54 103.70 38.70
N GLY A 196 38.45 102.73 38.57
CA GLY A 196 39.67 102.62 39.39
C GLY A 196 39.47 102.06 40.80
N TYR A 197 38.34 101.40 41.09
CA TYR A 197 38.04 100.90 42.45
C TYR A 197 38.50 99.46 42.73
N ILE A 198 38.82 98.66 41.71
CA ILE A 198 39.34 97.29 41.86
C ILE A 198 40.63 97.09 41.07
N SER A 199 41.41 96.10 41.45
CA SER A 199 42.66 95.71 40.79
C SER A 199 42.43 94.84 39.55
N GLN A 200 43.44 94.77 38.67
CA GLN A 200 43.41 93.87 37.51
C GLN A 200 43.27 92.39 37.93
N LEU A 201 43.87 91.99 39.05
CA LEU A 201 43.80 90.62 39.56
C LEU A 201 42.37 90.22 39.97
N GLU A 202 41.58 91.15 40.49
CA GLU A 202 40.16 90.93 40.85
C GLU A 202 39.25 90.89 39.62
N LEU A 203 39.59 91.63 38.56
CA LEU A 203 38.91 91.51 37.28
C LEU A 203 39.21 90.15 36.62
N GLU A 204 40.48 89.74 36.58
CA GLU A 204 40.89 88.45 36.03
C GLU A 204 40.26 87.28 36.81
N SER A 205 40.18 87.35 38.15
CA SER A 205 39.51 86.31 38.94
C SER A 205 38.00 86.22 38.63
N SER A 206 37.34 87.36 38.39
CA SER A 206 35.94 87.40 37.92
C SER A 206 35.79 86.75 36.53
N GLN A 207 36.73 86.98 35.61
CA GLN A 207 36.75 86.34 34.29
C GLN A 207 37.06 84.83 34.37
N PHE A 208 37.87 84.38 35.33
CA PHE A 208 38.07 82.96 35.60
C PHE A 208 36.83 82.30 36.20
N ALA A 209 36.06 83.00 37.06
CA ALA A 209 34.80 82.49 37.59
C ALA A 209 33.77 82.22 36.47
N VAL A 210 33.57 83.19 35.56
CA VAL A 210 32.69 83.00 34.38
C VAL A 210 33.13 81.81 33.53
N ARG A 211 34.43 81.71 33.20
CA ARG A 211 34.96 80.56 32.44
C ARG A 211 34.77 79.24 33.18
N ARG A 212 34.84 79.22 34.51
CA ARG A 212 34.59 78.01 35.30
C ARG A 212 33.14 77.56 35.20
N SER A 213 32.17 78.48 35.38
CA SER A 213 30.75 78.16 35.27
C SER A 213 30.31 77.82 33.84
N ASP A 214 30.96 78.36 32.82
CA ASP A 214 30.73 78.01 31.41
C ASP A 214 31.20 76.57 31.10
N LEU A 215 32.34 76.16 31.67
CA LEU A 215 32.80 74.76 31.62
C LEU A 215 31.91 73.82 32.43
N GLU A 216 31.44 74.23 33.62
CA GLU A 216 30.45 73.48 34.41
C GLU A 216 29.16 73.25 33.60
N LEU A 217 28.61 74.30 32.97
CA LEU A 217 27.44 74.21 32.09
C LEU A 217 27.68 73.30 30.89
N THR A 218 28.82 73.45 30.21
CA THR A 218 29.20 72.62 29.06
C THR A 218 29.29 71.15 29.49
N SER A 219 29.89 70.85 30.64
CA SER A 219 29.97 69.49 31.17
C SER A 219 28.60 68.87 31.48
N ALA A 220 27.65 69.66 32.02
CA ALA A 220 26.29 69.20 32.29
C ALA A 220 25.53 68.90 30.99
N LYS A 221 25.69 69.74 29.96
CA LYS A 221 25.12 69.51 28.62
C LYS A 221 25.72 68.27 27.96
N THR A 222 27.04 68.10 27.98
CA THR A 222 27.71 66.89 27.48
C THR A 222 27.26 65.63 28.23
N ALA A 223 27.04 65.70 29.55
CA ALA A 223 26.54 64.57 30.33
C ALA A 223 25.13 64.12 29.88
N LYS A 224 24.22 65.08 29.60
CA LYS A 224 22.90 64.78 29.02
C LYS A 224 23.03 64.18 27.61
N GLU A 225 23.82 64.78 26.73
CA GLU A 225 24.03 64.30 25.36
C GLU A 225 24.59 62.87 25.32
N VAL A 226 25.59 62.56 26.17
CA VAL A 226 26.17 61.21 26.24
C VAL A 226 25.15 60.19 26.75
N MET A 227 24.31 60.59 27.71
CA MET A 227 23.23 59.76 28.24
C MET A 227 22.16 59.46 27.17
N GLU A 228 21.73 60.46 26.41
CA GLU A 228 20.72 60.31 25.35
C GLU A 228 21.24 59.54 24.12
N MET A 229 22.44 59.86 23.63
CA MET A 229 22.97 59.29 22.39
C MET A 229 23.56 57.89 22.58
N TYR A 230 24.29 57.63 23.68
CA TYR A 230 25.02 56.37 23.86
C TYR A 230 24.37 55.47 24.92
N THR A 231 24.14 55.98 26.13
CA THR A 231 23.66 55.16 27.25
C THR A 231 22.27 54.60 26.96
N LYS A 232 21.34 55.45 26.50
CA LYS A 232 19.98 55.05 26.11
C LYS A 232 19.98 54.03 24.98
N GLN A 233 20.68 54.33 23.88
CA GLN A 233 20.65 53.47 22.70
C GLN A 233 21.22 52.08 23.01
N LYS A 234 22.36 52.01 23.71
CA LYS A 234 22.99 50.74 24.09
C LYS A 234 22.06 49.87 24.95
N THR A 235 21.58 50.42 26.07
CA THR A 235 20.75 49.68 27.03
C THR A 235 19.40 49.26 26.44
N LEU A 236 18.80 50.10 25.61
CA LEU A 236 17.55 49.80 24.92
C LEU A 236 17.76 48.66 23.91
N THR A 237 18.82 48.69 23.10
CA THR A 237 19.17 47.58 22.19
C THR A 237 19.49 46.29 22.95
N ASP A 238 20.17 46.36 24.10
CA ASP A 238 20.45 45.21 24.96
C ASP A 238 19.14 44.58 25.53
N LEU A 239 18.15 45.40 25.89
CA LEU A 239 16.85 44.94 26.41
C LEU A 239 15.93 44.43 25.28
N GLU A 240 15.87 45.09 24.13
CA GLU A 240 15.16 44.61 22.93
C GLU A 240 15.71 43.25 22.47
N SER A 241 17.04 43.07 22.54
CA SER A 241 17.68 41.78 22.26
C SER A 241 17.22 40.69 23.23
N GLN A 242 17.03 41.02 24.52
CA GLN A 242 16.47 40.08 25.50
C GLN A 242 15.00 39.73 25.22
N VAL A 243 14.18 40.71 24.77
CA VAL A 243 12.81 40.45 24.32
C VAL A 243 12.81 39.51 23.12
N ALA A 244 13.64 39.76 22.11
CA ALA A 244 13.76 38.90 20.92
C ALA A 244 14.22 37.46 21.29
N ILE A 245 15.15 37.31 22.23
CA ILE A 245 15.56 35.99 22.76
C ILE A 245 14.40 35.30 23.49
N ALA A 246 13.63 36.03 24.31
CA ALA A 246 12.46 35.48 24.97
C ALA A 246 11.36 35.06 23.96
N GLU A 247 11.11 35.86 22.92
CA GLU A 247 10.12 35.57 21.87
C GLU A 247 10.49 34.38 21.00
N THR A 248 11.77 34.24 20.64
CA THR A 248 12.28 33.06 19.92
C THR A 248 12.20 31.80 20.78
N GLY A 249 12.44 31.92 22.09
CA GLY A 249 12.13 30.89 23.07
C GLY A 249 10.64 30.51 23.06
N LEU A 250 9.74 31.49 23.17
CA LEU A 250 8.29 31.27 23.10
C LEU A 250 7.85 30.58 21.79
N LYS A 251 8.35 31.02 20.64
CA LYS A 251 8.07 30.38 19.33
C LYS A 251 8.52 28.92 19.29
N SER A 252 9.62 28.60 19.97
CA SER A 252 10.13 27.22 20.07
C SER A 252 9.22 26.33 20.94
N GLU A 253 8.79 26.82 22.12
CA GLU A 253 7.88 26.09 23.00
C GLU A 253 6.46 25.97 22.41
N LEU A 254 5.99 26.98 21.66
CA LEU A 254 4.74 26.94 20.90
C LEU A 254 4.76 25.81 19.87
N ALA A 255 5.82 25.72 19.05
CA ALA A 255 5.96 24.67 18.04
C ALA A 255 6.05 23.27 18.69
N ALA A 256 6.69 23.14 19.85
CA ALA A 256 6.70 21.89 20.61
C ALA A 256 5.29 21.51 21.11
N TYR A 257 4.52 22.46 21.66
CA TYR A 257 3.14 22.25 22.08
C TYR A 257 2.22 21.84 20.92
N GLU A 258 2.31 22.52 19.77
CA GLU A 258 1.54 22.19 18.56
C GLU A 258 1.86 20.79 18.02
N LEU A 259 3.14 20.38 18.10
CA LEU A 259 3.57 19.04 17.73
C LEU A 259 2.96 17.98 18.67
N GLU A 260 2.98 18.18 19.99
CA GLU A 260 2.35 17.25 20.94
C GLU A 260 0.82 17.22 20.81
N LEU A 261 0.18 18.33 20.43
CA LEU A 261 -1.25 18.41 20.10
C LEU A 261 -1.58 17.64 18.82
N SER A 262 -0.74 17.72 17.77
CA SER A 262 -0.95 16.97 16.52
C SER A 262 -0.85 15.45 16.72
N LYS A 263 0.10 15.00 17.57
CA LYS A 263 0.22 13.59 17.98
C LYS A 263 -1.01 13.12 18.75
N LEU A 264 -1.52 13.96 19.67
CA LEU A 264 -2.71 13.66 20.47
C LEU A 264 -3.94 13.47 19.57
N LYS A 265 -4.18 14.39 18.62
CA LYS A 265 -5.24 14.24 17.62
C LYS A 265 -5.13 12.94 16.84
N ARG A 266 -3.94 12.61 16.34
CA ARG A 266 -3.71 11.36 15.61
C ARG A 266 -4.03 10.09 16.42
N LEU A 267 -3.85 10.13 17.74
CA LEU A 267 -4.23 9.03 18.63
C LEU A 267 -5.75 9.02 18.90
N GLU A 268 -6.39 10.19 19.01
CA GLU A 268 -7.85 10.31 19.12
C GLU A 268 -8.55 9.83 17.83
N ASP A 269 -8.04 10.20 16.65
CA ASP A 269 -8.47 9.65 15.36
C ASP A 269 -8.34 8.11 15.34
N GLN A 270 -7.25 7.56 15.88
CA GLN A 270 -7.06 6.10 15.98
C GLN A 270 -8.05 5.44 16.93
N LEU A 271 -8.42 6.10 18.02
CA LEU A 271 -9.43 5.64 18.97
C LEU A 271 -10.83 5.60 18.32
N GLU A 272 -11.19 6.63 17.54
CA GLU A 272 -12.43 6.63 16.76
C GLU A 272 -12.44 5.48 15.74
N ASN A 273 -11.31 5.22 15.07
CA ASN A 273 -11.16 4.09 14.15
C ASN A 273 -11.19 2.70 14.82
N CYS A 274 -11.14 2.59 16.16
CA CYS A 274 -11.37 1.32 16.86
C CYS A 274 -12.85 0.93 16.93
N LEU A 275 -13.77 1.89 16.82
CA LEU A 275 -15.20 1.64 16.75
C LEU A 275 -15.66 1.71 15.29
N ILE A 276 -15.86 0.55 14.68
CA ILE A 276 -16.26 0.47 13.29
C ILE A 276 -17.78 0.38 13.22
N VAL A 277 -18.41 1.41 12.65
CA VAL A 277 -19.87 1.51 12.43
C VAL A 277 -20.24 1.24 10.97
N ALA A 278 -21.51 0.89 10.74
CA ALA A 278 -22.08 0.71 9.42
C ALA A 278 -22.22 2.05 8.67
N PRO A 279 -21.66 2.20 7.47
CA PRO A 279 -21.78 3.43 6.66
C PRO A 279 -23.06 3.47 5.80
N SER A 280 -23.83 2.39 5.78
CA SER A 280 -25.12 2.25 5.10
C SER A 280 -25.85 1.03 5.66
N ASP A 281 -27.16 0.95 5.44
CA ASP A 281 -27.93 -0.27 5.69
C ASP A 281 -27.38 -1.45 4.86
N GLY A 282 -27.50 -2.68 5.37
CA GLY A 282 -27.08 -3.88 4.64
C GLY A 282 -27.05 -5.16 5.48
N MET A 283 -26.62 -6.26 4.85
CA MET A 283 -26.33 -7.52 5.55
C MET A 283 -24.84 -7.61 5.86
N VAL A 284 -24.47 -8.00 7.08
CA VAL A 284 -23.07 -8.25 7.45
C VAL A 284 -22.60 -9.56 6.83
N VAL A 285 -21.53 -9.52 6.03
CA VAL A 285 -20.85 -10.72 5.50
C VAL A 285 -19.37 -10.69 5.86
N TYR A 286 -18.84 -11.76 6.44
CA TYR A 286 -17.42 -11.82 6.82
C TYR A 286 -16.49 -11.89 5.61
N ALA A 287 -15.48 -11.03 5.56
CA ALA A 287 -14.51 -10.93 4.44
C ALA A 287 -13.43 -12.04 4.48
N ASN A 288 -13.86 -13.29 4.72
CA ASN A 288 -13.01 -14.47 4.88
C ASN A 288 -12.34 -14.88 3.55
N LYS A 289 -11.14 -14.34 3.28
CA LYS A 289 -10.36 -14.71 2.08
C LYS A 289 -9.68 -16.06 2.27
N GLN A 290 -10.20 -17.07 1.58
CA GLN A 290 -9.61 -18.41 1.54
C GLN A 290 -8.22 -18.37 0.89
N GLY A 291 -7.20 -18.86 1.60
CA GLY A 291 -5.80 -18.76 1.18
C GLY A 291 -5.53 -19.56 -0.11
N ARG A 292 -4.97 -18.88 -1.13
CA ARG A 292 -4.76 -19.45 -2.49
C ARG A 292 -3.81 -20.67 -2.54
N PHE A 293 -3.09 -20.98 -1.46
CA PHE A 293 -2.04 -22.00 -1.39
C PHE A 293 -1.87 -22.59 0.03
N GLY A 294 -2.92 -23.19 0.60
CA GLY A 294 -2.84 -24.02 1.82
C GLY A 294 -2.43 -23.32 3.13
N SER A 295 -2.02 -22.06 3.08
CA SER A 295 -1.97 -21.16 4.24
C SER A 295 -3.38 -21.00 4.77
N GLN A 296 -3.58 -21.25 6.08
CA GLN A 296 -4.87 -21.01 6.72
C GLN A 296 -5.26 -19.56 6.46
N GLY A 297 -6.41 -19.36 5.79
CA GLY A 297 -6.97 -18.03 5.60
C GLY A 297 -7.18 -17.38 6.96
N VAL A 298 -7.04 -16.06 7.03
CA VAL A 298 -7.35 -15.34 8.27
C VAL A 298 -8.85 -15.43 8.47
N GLN A 299 -9.28 -16.34 9.34
CA GLN A 299 -10.65 -16.43 9.81
C GLN A 299 -10.90 -15.24 10.73
N ILE A 300 -11.92 -14.46 10.38
CA ILE A 300 -12.30 -13.27 11.12
C ILE A 300 -13.30 -13.73 12.19
N GLU A 301 -12.83 -13.74 13.43
CA GLU A 301 -13.54 -14.21 14.62
C GLU A 301 -13.23 -13.27 15.80
N GLU A 302 -14.02 -13.32 16.87
CA GLU A 302 -13.71 -12.62 18.12
C GLU A 302 -12.35 -13.07 18.67
N GLY A 303 -11.53 -12.11 19.11
CA GLY A 303 -10.14 -12.34 19.54
C GLY A 303 -9.13 -12.45 18.39
N SER A 304 -9.54 -12.48 17.12
CA SER A 304 -8.61 -12.46 15.98
C SER A 304 -7.90 -11.11 15.83
N ASN A 305 -6.64 -11.12 15.41
CA ASN A 305 -5.84 -9.90 15.21
C ASN A 305 -5.87 -9.45 13.75
N VAL A 306 -6.37 -8.24 13.48
CA VAL A 306 -6.48 -7.65 12.14
C VAL A 306 -5.43 -6.56 11.92
N ARG A 307 -4.70 -6.65 10.80
CA ARG A 307 -3.74 -5.62 10.38
C ARG A 307 -4.44 -4.43 9.71
N GLN A 308 -3.78 -3.28 9.69
CA GLN A 308 -4.25 -2.10 8.96
C GLN A 308 -4.53 -2.42 7.47
N LEU A 309 -5.59 -1.82 6.93
CA LEU A 309 -6.16 -2.01 5.59
C LEU A 309 -6.56 -3.45 5.25
N GLN A 310 -6.68 -4.34 6.24
CA GLN A 310 -7.35 -5.64 6.04
C GLN A 310 -8.86 -5.44 5.96
N ASP A 311 -9.47 -6.05 4.95
CA ASP A 311 -10.93 -6.16 4.82
C ASP A 311 -11.45 -7.04 5.97
N ILE A 312 -12.45 -6.56 6.71
CA ILE A 312 -13.07 -7.28 7.84
C ILE A 312 -14.46 -7.76 7.45
N LEU A 313 -15.30 -6.85 6.96
CA LEU A 313 -16.69 -7.09 6.62
C LEU A 313 -17.01 -6.55 5.23
N TRP A 314 -18.01 -7.15 4.61
CA TRP A 314 -18.71 -6.65 3.43
C TRP A 314 -20.14 -6.34 3.83
N LEU A 315 -20.64 -5.18 3.41
CA LEU A 315 -22.06 -4.83 3.46
C LEU A 315 -22.57 -4.77 2.01
N PRO A 316 -23.04 -5.90 1.45
CA PRO A 316 -23.88 -5.90 0.27
C PRO A 316 -25.24 -5.24 0.55
N ASP A 317 -25.61 -4.32 -0.33
CA ASP A 317 -26.96 -3.80 -0.52
C ASP A 317 -27.87 -4.90 -1.10
N LEU A 318 -28.97 -5.22 -0.41
CA LEU A 318 -29.93 -6.26 -0.82
C LEU A 318 -31.05 -5.73 -1.73
N ASP A 319 -31.26 -4.41 -1.79
CA ASP A 319 -32.29 -3.79 -2.62
C ASP A 319 -31.82 -3.65 -4.07
N ASN A 320 -30.51 -3.47 -4.29
CA ASN A 320 -29.89 -3.37 -5.61
C ASN A 320 -29.08 -4.62 -5.98
N MET A 321 -29.78 -5.75 -6.15
CA MET A 321 -29.16 -7.01 -6.58
C MET A 321 -29.02 -7.09 -8.12
N GLN A 322 -27.90 -7.65 -8.57
CA GLN A 322 -27.57 -7.85 -9.98
C GLN A 322 -27.02 -9.26 -10.22
N VAL A 323 -27.07 -9.74 -11.46
CA VAL A 323 -26.42 -10.99 -11.87
C VAL A 323 -25.20 -10.67 -12.70
N LYS A 324 -24.05 -11.18 -12.27
CA LYS A 324 -22.81 -11.17 -13.05
C LYS A 324 -22.73 -12.47 -13.85
N VAL A 325 -23.11 -12.36 -15.13
CA VAL A 325 -23.10 -13.44 -16.12
C VAL A 325 -21.74 -13.48 -16.82
N LYS A 326 -21.22 -14.68 -17.09
CA LYS A 326 -19.96 -14.86 -17.83
C LYS A 326 -20.28 -15.28 -19.25
N VAL A 327 -20.11 -14.38 -20.21
CA VAL A 327 -20.48 -14.62 -21.62
C VAL A 327 -19.22 -14.91 -22.43
N HIS A 328 -19.23 -15.97 -23.24
CA HIS A 328 -18.11 -16.31 -24.12
C HIS A 328 -17.89 -15.25 -25.22
N GLU A 329 -16.63 -14.93 -25.55
CA GLU A 329 -16.24 -13.92 -26.56
C GLU A 329 -17.10 -13.93 -27.84
N THR A 330 -17.39 -15.12 -28.38
CA THR A 330 -18.22 -15.33 -29.58
C THR A 330 -19.64 -14.77 -29.49
N LYS A 331 -20.26 -14.73 -28.30
CA LYS A 331 -21.63 -14.24 -28.10
C LYS A 331 -21.68 -12.79 -27.58
N VAL A 332 -20.54 -12.21 -27.20
CA VAL A 332 -20.48 -10.87 -26.58
C VAL A 332 -20.71 -9.75 -27.61
N GLU A 333 -20.35 -9.99 -28.87
CA GLU A 333 -20.53 -9.01 -29.96
C GLU A 333 -22.02 -8.71 -30.26
N ASP A 334 -22.89 -9.69 -30.03
CA ASP A 334 -24.35 -9.56 -30.24
C ASP A 334 -25.04 -8.78 -29.10
N LEU A 335 -24.44 -8.74 -27.90
CA LEU A 335 -25.05 -8.14 -26.71
C LEU A 335 -24.95 -6.61 -26.70
N LYS A 336 -26.06 -5.96 -26.30
CA LYS A 336 -26.14 -4.50 -26.13
C LYS A 336 -26.72 -4.14 -24.76
N VAL A 337 -26.23 -3.03 -24.20
CA VAL A 337 -26.78 -2.45 -22.97
C VAL A 337 -28.25 -2.06 -23.20
N GLY A 338 -29.11 -2.38 -22.22
CA GLY A 338 -30.56 -2.18 -22.29
C GLY A 338 -31.37 -3.37 -22.82
N MET A 339 -30.74 -4.46 -23.26
CA MET A 339 -31.45 -5.69 -23.65
C MET A 339 -32.20 -6.30 -22.46
N ARG A 340 -33.41 -6.82 -22.72
CA ARG A 340 -34.24 -7.51 -21.73
C ARG A 340 -33.75 -8.94 -21.50
N ALA A 341 -33.63 -9.33 -20.23
CA ALA A 341 -33.24 -10.67 -19.83
C ALA A 341 -34.31 -11.31 -18.94
N ALA A 342 -34.50 -12.62 -19.09
CA ALA A 342 -35.18 -13.45 -18.10
C ALA A 342 -34.13 -14.12 -17.21
N ILE A 343 -34.34 -14.08 -15.90
CA ILE A 343 -33.38 -14.52 -14.89
C ILE A 343 -34.04 -15.62 -14.07
N LEU A 344 -33.47 -16.82 -14.04
CA LEU A 344 -33.99 -17.96 -13.30
C LEU A 344 -33.09 -18.25 -12.08
N ILE A 345 -33.62 -18.04 -10.87
CA ILE A 345 -32.90 -18.28 -9.61
C ILE A 345 -33.69 -19.28 -8.78
N GLN A 346 -33.13 -20.46 -8.52
CA GLN A 346 -33.75 -21.52 -7.70
C GLN A 346 -35.19 -21.88 -8.15
N GLY A 347 -35.51 -21.75 -9.44
CA GLY A 347 -36.85 -21.99 -10.01
C GLY A 347 -37.80 -20.77 -10.01
N ASN A 348 -37.40 -19.64 -9.43
CA ASN A 348 -38.15 -18.38 -9.55
C ASN A 348 -37.69 -17.61 -10.80
N GLN A 349 -38.63 -17.28 -11.69
CA GLN A 349 -38.36 -16.48 -12.88
C GLN A 349 -38.56 -14.98 -12.57
N LEU A 350 -37.48 -14.22 -12.65
CA LEU A 350 -37.43 -12.77 -12.54
C LEU A 350 -37.16 -12.14 -13.90
N GLN A 351 -37.44 -10.85 -14.01
CA GLN A 351 -37.08 -10.04 -15.19
C GLN A 351 -35.90 -9.16 -14.84
N GLY A 352 -35.14 -8.76 -15.85
CA GLY A 352 -34.04 -7.83 -15.70
C GLY A 352 -33.63 -7.21 -17.04
N GLN A 353 -32.55 -6.43 -16.98
CA GLN A 353 -31.98 -5.79 -18.16
C GLN A 353 -30.44 -5.71 -18.07
N VAL A 354 -29.77 -5.82 -19.21
CA VAL A 354 -28.31 -5.69 -19.31
C VAL A 354 -27.92 -4.25 -18.98
N GLU A 355 -27.23 -4.05 -17.85
CA GLU A 355 -26.80 -2.72 -17.40
C GLU A 355 -25.40 -2.38 -17.89
N ARG A 356 -24.46 -3.34 -17.87
CA ARG A 356 -23.08 -3.11 -18.30
C ARG A 356 -22.41 -4.38 -18.81
N ILE A 357 -21.83 -4.31 -20.01
CA ILE A 357 -20.92 -5.33 -20.53
C ILE A 357 -19.49 -4.88 -20.20
N SER A 358 -18.64 -5.77 -19.67
CA SER A 358 -17.25 -5.44 -19.37
C SER A 358 -16.41 -5.44 -20.64
N ASN A 359 -15.55 -4.43 -20.82
CA ASN A 359 -14.68 -4.27 -21.98
C ASN A 359 -13.36 -5.06 -21.87
N GLN A 360 -13.15 -5.79 -20.77
CA GLN A 360 -12.00 -6.65 -20.53
C GLN A 360 -12.51 -8.06 -20.21
N PRO A 361 -11.89 -9.12 -20.74
CA PRO A 361 -12.22 -10.47 -20.36
C PRO A 361 -11.81 -10.70 -18.90
N GLU A 362 -12.67 -11.38 -18.14
CA GLU A 362 -12.35 -11.80 -16.79
C GLU A 362 -11.37 -12.98 -16.87
N SER A 363 -10.20 -12.84 -16.25
CA SER A 363 -9.19 -13.91 -16.27
C SER A 363 -9.64 -15.10 -15.43
N THR A 364 -10.24 -16.10 -16.09
CA THR A 364 -10.45 -17.41 -15.50
C THR A 364 -9.10 -18.06 -15.14
N SER A 365 -9.12 -18.94 -14.13
CA SER A 365 -7.95 -19.37 -13.36
C SER A 365 -6.75 -19.81 -14.21
N TRP A 366 -5.53 -19.45 -13.78
CA TRP A 366 -4.24 -19.74 -14.45
C TRP A 366 -3.93 -21.22 -14.75
N PHE A 367 -4.78 -22.14 -14.29
CA PHE A 367 -4.73 -23.58 -14.56
C PHE A 367 -5.68 -24.05 -15.67
N GLN A 368 -6.62 -23.21 -16.11
CA GLN A 368 -7.62 -23.54 -17.13
C GLN A 368 -7.25 -22.88 -18.46
N GLY A 369 -7.71 -23.49 -19.56
CA GLY A 369 -7.40 -23.05 -20.91
C GLY A 369 -7.89 -21.64 -21.21
N ASN A 370 -7.33 -21.04 -22.26
CA ASN A 370 -7.51 -19.65 -22.71
C ASN A 370 -8.92 -19.34 -23.26
N ILE A 371 -9.96 -19.58 -22.46
CA ILE A 371 -11.35 -19.23 -22.76
C ILE A 371 -11.55 -17.77 -22.32
N LYS A 372 -11.89 -16.89 -23.27
CA LYS A 372 -12.17 -15.49 -22.96
C LYS A 372 -13.65 -15.31 -22.62
N GLU A 373 -13.92 -15.11 -21.33
CA GLU A 373 -15.25 -14.80 -20.80
C GLU A 373 -15.32 -13.30 -20.49
N TYR A 374 -16.36 -12.61 -20.93
CA TYR A 374 -16.60 -11.21 -20.58
C TYR A 374 -17.75 -11.13 -19.57
N ALA A 375 -17.50 -10.44 -18.46
CA ALA A 375 -18.49 -10.27 -17.41
C ALA A 375 -19.58 -9.27 -17.83
N THR A 376 -20.80 -9.77 -18.01
CA THR A 376 -22.00 -8.99 -18.32
C THR A 376 -22.84 -8.85 -17.06
N ILE A 377 -23.12 -7.62 -16.65
CA ILE A 377 -23.92 -7.29 -15.48
C ILE A 377 -25.36 -7.06 -15.93
N VAL A 378 -26.27 -7.85 -15.38
CA VAL A 378 -27.70 -7.79 -15.62
C VAL A 378 -28.40 -7.36 -14.33
N LYS A 379 -29.04 -6.19 -14.34
CA LYS A 379 -29.80 -5.68 -13.20
C LYS A 379 -31.12 -6.44 -13.07
N ILE A 380 -31.48 -6.83 -11.84
CA ILE A 380 -32.75 -7.49 -11.56
C ILE A 380 -33.84 -6.42 -11.36
N ASP A 381 -34.98 -6.57 -12.03
CA ASP A 381 -36.13 -5.67 -11.88
C ASP A 381 -36.91 -6.02 -10.59
N GLY A 382 -36.53 -5.36 -9.50
CA GLY A 382 -37.13 -5.53 -8.17
C GLY A 382 -36.42 -6.58 -7.32
N ALA A 383 -36.40 -6.35 -6.00
CA ALA A 383 -35.74 -7.22 -5.04
C ALA A 383 -36.77 -8.10 -4.29
N PRO A 384 -36.95 -9.38 -4.66
CA PRO A 384 -37.52 -10.34 -3.73
C PRO A 384 -36.51 -10.56 -2.60
N GLY A 385 -36.86 -10.13 -1.38
CA GLY A 385 -35.98 -10.09 -0.20
C GLY A 385 -35.50 -11.44 0.37
N ASP A 386 -35.49 -12.50 -0.44
CA ASP A 386 -34.90 -13.81 -0.16
C ASP A 386 -33.70 -14.13 -1.10
N LEU A 387 -33.33 -13.20 -2.00
CA LEU A 387 -32.11 -13.29 -2.78
C LEU A 387 -30.88 -13.10 -1.89
N LYS A 388 -29.90 -14.01 -2.00
CA LYS A 388 -28.63 -13.93 -1.27
C LYS A 388 -27.47 -13.79 -2.25
N PRO A 389 -26.47 -12.93 -1.95
CA PRO A 389 -25.24 -12.88 -2.73
C PRO A 389 -24.58 -14.27 -2.82
N GLY A 390 -24.06 -14.60 -4.01
CA GLY A 390 -23.44 -15.90 -4.29
C GLY A 390 -24.42 -17.01 -4.73
N MET A 391 -25.71 -16.74 -4.87
CA MET A 391 -26.63 -17.65 -5.57
C MET A 391 -26.24 -17.77 -7.05
N THR A 392 -26.40 -18.95 -7.65
CA THR A 392 -26.33 -19.16 -9.10
C THR A 392 -27.65 -18.78 -9.76
N ALA A 393 -27.56 -18.12 -10.91
CA ALA A 393 -28.67 -17.67 -11.73
C ALA A 393 -28.42 -18.05 -13.20
N GLU A 394 -29.41 -18.66 -13.85
CA GLU A 394 -29.40 -18.86 -15.30
C GLU A 394 -30.02 -17.61 -15.94
N VAL A 395 -29.36 -17.03 -16.94
CA VAL A 395 -29.83 -15.77 -17.56
C VAL A 395 -29.99 -15.94 -19.06
N GLU A 396 -31.23 -15.81 -19.52
CA GLU A 396 -31.64 -15.81 -20.92
C GLU A 396 -31.76 -14.35 -21.40
N ILE A 397 -30.76 -13.85 -22.13
CA ILE A 397 -30.78 -12.50 -22.71
C ILE A 397 -31.43 -12.55 -24.09
N ARG A 398 -32.44 -11.71 -24.34
CA ARG A 398 -33.07 -11.58 -25.66
C ARG A 398 -32.27 -10.61 -26.52
N VAL A 399 -31.59 -11.15 -27.54
CA VAL A 399 -30.70 -10.41 -28.44
C VAL A 399 -31.52 -9.70 -29.51
N ASP A 400 -32.31 -10.47 -30.27
CA ASP A 400 -33.16 -9.96 -31.34
C ASP A 400 -34.43 -10.81 -31.48
N SER A 401 -35.46 -10.24 -32.08
CA SER A 401 -36.75 -10.89 -32.34
C SER A 401 -37.22 -10.53 -33.73
N LEU A 402 -36.87 -11.38 -34.70
CA LEU A 402 -37.22 -11.22 -36.09
C LEU A 402 -38.59 -11.87 -36.31
N GLU A 403 -39.66 -11.06 -36.38
CA GLU A 403 -41.04 -11.57 -36.41
C GLU A 403 -41.41 -12.33 -37.70
N ASP A 404 -40.66 -12.12 -38.79
CA ASP A 404 -41.17 -12.34 -40.15
C ASP A 404 -40.09 -12.90 -41.11
N VAL A 405 -39.31 -13.89 -40.65
CA VAL A 405 -38.18 -14.49 -41.40
C VAL A 405 -38.41 -15.95 -41.81
N ILE A 406 -37.73 -16.39 -42.87
CA ILE A 406 -37.71 -17.80 -43.31
C ILE A 406 -36.73 -18.54 -42.40
N LYS A 407 -37.25 -19.44 -41.56
CA LYS A 407 -36.44 -20.21 -40.62
C LYS A 407 -36.25 -21.66 -41.06
N VAL A 408 -35.00 -22.11 -41.00
CA VAL A 408 -34.55 -23.44 -41.41
C VAL A 408 -33.80 -24.07 -40.23
N PRO A 409 -33.99 -25.37 -39.89
CA PRO A 409 -33.26 -25.98 -38.79
C PRO A 409 -31.75 -25.93 -39.03
N LEU A 410 -30.95 -25.59 -38.01
CA LEU A 410 -29.48 -25.46 -38.12
C LEU A 410 -28.83 -26.71 -38.75
N SER A 411 -29.35 -27.90 -38.44
CA SER A 411 -28.89 -29.18 -39.00
C SER A 411 -29.07 -29.33 -40.52
N SER A 412 -29.78 -28.43 -41.19
CA SER A 412 -30.04 -28.45 -42.64
C SER A 412 -29.03 -27.60 -43.43
N VAL A 413 -28.30 -26.72 -42.75
CA VAL A 413 -27.26 -25.86 -43.33
C VAL A 413 -25.92 -26.58 -43.25
N VAL A 414 -25.18 -26.63 -44.35
CA VAL A 414 -23.82 -27.17 -44.41
C VAL A 414 -22.87 -26.10 -44.93
N GLU A 415 -21.78 -25.88 -44.21
CA GLU A 415 -20.64 -25.11 -44.70
C GLU A 415 -19.69 -26.01 -45.51
N GLU A 416 -19.33 -25.54 -46.70
CA GLU A 416 -18.37 -26.17 -47.61
C GLU A 416 -17.56 -25.06 -48.30
N LYS A 417 -16.22 -25.11 -48.21
CA LYS A 417 -15.29 -24.13 -48.82
C LYS A 417 -15.67 -22.65 -48.52
N GLY A 418 -16.11 -22.37 -47.30
CA GLY A 418 -16.49 -21.04 -46.82
C GLY A 418 -17.81 -20.49 -47.39
N LYS A 419 -18.68 -21.35 -47.93
CA LYS A 419 -20.04 -21.00 -48.35
C LYS A 419 -21.05 -21.90 -47.66
N TYR A 420 -22.19 -21.32 -47.28
CA TYR A 420 -23.31 -22.07 -46.71
C TYR A 420 -24.20 -22.60 -47.83
N HIS A 421 -24.61 -23.86 -47.67
CA HIS A 421 -25.45 -24.59 -48.62
C HIS A 421 -26.61 -25.25 -47.89
N CYS A 422 -27.79 -25.22 -48.50
CA CYS A 422 -28.94 -26.03 -48.13
C CYS A 422 -29.26 -27.00 -49.27
N PHE A 423 -29.70 -28.21 -48.92
CA PHE A 423 -30.21 -29.18 -49.88
C PHE A 423 -31.73 -29.16 -49.85
N ILE A 424 -32.34 -28.84 -50.99
CA ILE A 424 -33.80 -28.80 -51.16
C ILE A 424 -34.23 -30.07 -51.90
N GLN A 425 -35.26 -30.73 -51.40
CA GLN A 425 -35.86 -31.88 -52.06
C GLN A 425 -36.88 -31.40 -53.11
N GLY A 426 -36.61 -31.69 -54.38
CA GLY A 426 -37.56 -31.49 -55.47
C GLY A 426 -38.71 -32.48 -55.42
N ALA A 427 -39.79 -32.19 -56.17
CA ALA A 427 -41.01 -33.01 -56.18
C ALA A 427 -40.77 -34.49 -56.60
N ASP A 428 -39.70 -34.75 -57.36
CA ASP A 428 -39.31 -36.08 -57.83
C ASP A 428 -38.34 -36.82 -56.86
N GLY A 429 -38.11 -36.28 -55.66
CA GLY A 429 -37.25 -36.86 -54.64
C GLY A 429 -35.75 -36.56 -54.78
N THR A 430 -35.34 -35.86 -55.84
CA THR A 430 -33.96 -35.42 -56.08
C THR A 430 -33.56 -34.25 -55.17
N SER A 431 -32.30 -34.24 -54.71
CA SER A 431 -31.75 -33.16 -53.90
C SER A 431 -31.01 -32.10 -54.74
N GLU A 432 -31.46 -30.86 -54.71
CA GLU A 432 -30.79 -29.70 -55.31
C GLU A 432 -29.93 -28.99 -54.24
N LYS A 433 -28.62 -28.86 -54.49
CA LYS A 433 -27.69 -28.10 -53.63
C LYS A 433 -27.76 -26.62 -54.01
N ARG A 434 -28.31 -25.79 -53.11
CA ARG A 434 -28.44 -24.35 -53.31
C ARG A 434 -27.56 -23.58 -52.33
N ILE A 435 -26.90 -22.52 -52.81
CA ILE A 435 -26.15 -21.59 -51.96
C ILE A 435 -27.16 -20.78 -51.16
N VAL A 436 -26.93 -20.63 -49.86
CA VAL A 436 -27.76 -19.81 -48.97
C VAL A 436 -26.93 -18.74 -48.28
N GLU A 437 -27.53 -17.57 -48.09
CA GLU A 437 -27.00 -16.53 -47.22
C GLU A 437 -27.72 -16.63 -45.87
N VAL A 438 -27.00 -17.05 -44.85
CA VAL A 438 -27.52 -17.18 -43.48
C VAL A 438 -27.44 -15.85 -42.73
N GLY A 439 -28.44 -15.61 -41.89
CA GLY A 439 -28.51 -14.48 -40.98
C GLY A 439 -28.23 -14.89 -39.54
N LEU A 440 -29.03 -14.41 -38.61
CA LEU A 440 -28.91 -14.79 -37.21
C LEU A 440 -29.35 -16.25 -36.98
N SER A 441 -28.77 -16.90 -35.97
CA SER A 441 -29.05 -18.28 -35.61
C SER A 441 -29.39 -18.42 -34.13
N ASP A 442 -30.49 -19.12 -33.87
CA ASP A 442 -30.86 -19.66 -32.57
C ASP A 442 -30.34 -21.10 -32.43
N GLU A 443 -30.40 -21.71 -31.23
CA GLU A 443 -29.93 -23.07 -30.97
C GLU A 443 -30.57 -24.14 -31.89
N THR A 444 -31.78 -23.87 -32.38
CA THR A 444 -32.56 -24.84 -33.17
C THR A 444 -32.82 -24.42 -34.63
N PHE A 445 -32.80 -23.12 -34.93
CA PHE A 445 -33.16 -22.57 -36.25
C PHE A 445 -32.23 -21.42 -36.69
N VAL A 446 -31.99 -21.34 -37.99
CA VAL A 446 -31.21 -20.31 -38.67
C VAL A 446 -32.12 -19.49 -39.57
N GLU A 447 -31.95 -18.16 -39.56
CA GLU A 447 -32.50 -17.24 -40.55
C GLU A 447 -31.83 -17.48 -41.92
N VAL A 448 -32.61 -17.71 -42.97
CA VAL A 448 -32.10 -17.69 -44.35
C VAL A 448 -32.57 -16.41 -45.04
N LYS A 449 -31.63 -15.54 -45.40
CA LYS A 449 -31.90 -14.25 -46.06
C LYS A 449 -32.10 -14.41 -47.56
N ASN A 450 -31.27 -15.24 -48.20
CA ASN A 450 -31.35 -15.56 -49.62
C ASN A 450 -31.14 -17.05 -49.85
N GLY A 451 -31.88 -17.63 -50.80
CA GLY A 451 -31.70 -18.99 -51.31
C GLY A 451 -32.80 -20.01 -50.96
N VAL A 452 -33.68 -19.75 -49.99
CA VAL A 452 -34.81 -20.65 -49.68
C VAL A 452 -36.11 -19.85 -49.70
N GLU A 453 -37.14 -20.35 -50.38
CA GLU A 453 -38.46 -19.71 -50.43
C GLU A 453 -39.42 -20.32 -49.39
N GLU A 454 -40.50 -19.60 -49.07
CA GLU A 454 -41.50 -20.09 -48.12
C GLU A 454 -42.21 -21.34 -48.69
N GLY A 455 -42.01 -22.47 -48.02
CA GLY A 455 -42.57 -23.75 -48.39
C GLY A 455 -41.62 -24.71 -49.11
N ASP A 456 -40.38 -24.30 -49.41
CA ASP A 456 -39.33 -25.21 -49.87
C ASP A 456 -39.09 -26.33 -48.84
N THR A 457 -38.81 -27.54 -49.31
CA THR A 457 -38.62 -28.72 -48.45
C THR A 457 -37.13 -29.00 -48.29
N VAL A 458 -36.54 -28.59 -47.16
CA VAL A 458 -35.10 -28.75 -46.90
C VAL A 458 -34.79 -30.10 -46.24
N ILE A 459 -33.62 -30.67 -46.54
CA ILE A 459 -33.13 -31.92 -45.96
C ILE A 459 -32.36 -31.62 -44.66
N ARG A 460 -32.78 -32.23 -43.55
CA ARG A 460 -32.03 -32.20 -42.28
C ARG A 460 -30.86 -33.16 -42.33
N ASN A 461 -29.74 -32.72 -41.77
CA ASN A 461 -28.47 -33.44 -41.62
C ASN A 461 -27.88 -34.03 -42.92
N PRO A 462 -27.58 -33.20 -43.96
CA PRO A 462 -27.07 -33.71 -45.24
C PRO A 462 -25.73 -34.46 -45.15
N ARG A 463 -24.89 -34.09 -44.16
CA ARG A 463 -23.60 -34.75 -43.89
C ARG A 463 -23.76 -36.21 -43.44
N ALA A 464 -24.82 -36.55 -42.71
CA ALA A 464 -25.06 -37.94 -42.26
C ALA A 464 -25.56 -38.88 -43.37
N ILE A 465 -26.00 -38.32 -44.51
CA ILE A 465 -26.62 -39.06 -45.62
C ILE A 465 -25.69 -39.08 -46.87
N GLY A 466 -24.42 -38.68 -46.72
CA GLY A 466 -23.43 -38.74 -47.79
C GLY A 466 -23.65 -37.78 -48.96
N LEU A 467 -24.56 -36.79 -48.83
CA LEU A 467 -24.79 -35.74 -49.83
C LEU A 467 -23.71 -34.66 -49.86
N VAL A 468 -22.72 -34.78 -48.97
CA VAL A 468 -21.55 -33.93 -48.85
C VAL A 468 -20.36 -34.87 -48.86
N GLU A 469 -19.50 -34.78 -49.86
CA GLU A 469 -18.23 -35.50 -49.84
C GLU A 469 -17.43 -34.98 -48.64
N ALA A 470 -16.98 -35.90 -47.78
CA ALA A 470 -16.05 -35.52 -46.73
C ALA A 470 -14.72 -35.19 -47.42
N ASP A 471 -14.24 -33.95 -47.30
CA ASP A 471 -12.91 -33.53 -47.74
C ASP A 471 -11.83 -34.26 -46.89
N THR A 472 -11.64 -35.55 -47.12
CA THR A 472 -10.55 -36.38 -46.56
C THR A 472 -9.33 -36.31 -47.47
N ASP A 473 -8.85 -35.10 -47.72
CA ASP A 473 -7.60 -34.82 -48.44
C ASP A 473 -6.84 -33.69 -47.75
N ILE A 474 -6.35 -33.96 -46.54
CA ILE A 474 -5.13 -33.29 -46.05
C ILE A 474 -3.96 -34.02 -46.69
N GLN A 475 -3.68 -33.68 -47.94
CA GLN A 475 -2.45 -34.11 -48.60
C GLN A 475 -1.30 -33.27 -48.05
N VAL A 476 -0.45 -33.91 -47.23
CA VAL A 476 0.85 -33.34 -46.86
C VAL A 476 1.78 -33.57 -48.05
N GLU A 477 1.85 -32.57 -48.93
CA GLU A 477 2.89 -32.51 -49.96
C GLU A 477 4.23 -32.20 -49.29
N GLU A 478 5.05 -33.23 -49.06
CA GLU A 478 6.48 -33.06 -48.79
C GLU A 478 7.19 -32.75 -50.11
N GLU A 479 7.26 -31.47 -50.49
CA GLU A 479 8.32 -30.99 -51.41
C GLU A 479 9.45 -30.30 -50.63
N SER A 480 10.67 -30.70 -50.98
CA SER A 480 11.90 -30.34 -50.30
C SER A 480 12.58 -29.13 -50.94
N GLU A 481 12.76 -28.04 -50.18
CA GLU A 481 13.77 -27.03 -50.50
C GLU A 481 14.80 -26.93 -49.36
N GLU A 482 16.05 -27.26 -49.68
CA GLU A 482 17.20 -26.98 -48.83
C GLU A 482 17.58 -25.50 -48.95
N GLU A 483 17.54 -24.72 -47.86
CA GLU A 483 18.52 -23.64 -47.63
C GLU A 483 18.82 -23.52 -46.13
N LYS A 484 20.11 -23.38 -45.83
CA LYS A 484 20.77 -23.40 -44.52
C LYS A 484 20.10 -22.54 -43.43
N PHE A 485 20.08 -23.03 -42.20
CA PHE A 485 20.56 -22.23 -41.06
C PHE A 485 21.18 -23.10 -39.94
N GLY A 486 22.03 -22.47 -39.11
CA GLY A 486 23.02 -23.16 -38.27
C GLY A 486 22.52 -23.76 -36.94
N ASP A 487 23.07 -24.94 -36.66
CA ASP A 487 23.39 -25.57 -35.36
C ASP A 487 23.05 -24.79 -34.07
N THR A 488 22.14 -25.35 -33.26
CA THR A 488 22.34 -25.48 -31.80
C THR A 488 21.82 -26.82 -31.28
N SER A 489 22.74 -27.72 -30.95
CA SER A 489 22.45 -29.00 -30.23
C SER A 489 21.85 -28.83 -28.82
N GLY A 490 20.99 -29.77 -28.37
CA GLY A 490 20.59 -29.81 -26.95
C GLY A 490 19.31 -30.56 -26.50
N SER A 491 18.92 -31.71 -27.08
CA SER A 491 17.73 -32.46 -26.63
C SER A 491 17.90 -33.13 -25.24
N PRO A 492 16.88 -33.12 -24.35
CA PRO A 492 16.82 -34.04 -23.22
C PRO A 492 16.13 -35.35 -23.62
N ARG A 493 16.86 -36.47 -23.58
CA ARG A 493 16.28 -37.82 -23.78
C ARG A 493 15.74 -38.40 -22.46
N VAL A 494 14.56 -39.02 -22.55
CA VAL A 494 14.01 -39.94 -21.55
C VAL A 494 14.42 -41.38 -21.91
N SER A 495 14.88 -42.18 -20.94
CA SER A 495 14.47 -43.60 -20.73
C SER A 495 15.35 -44.39 -19.73
N ASP A 496 14.70 -45.07 -18.79
CA ASP A 496 15.02 -46.40 -18.23
C ASP A 496 16.41 -46.77 -17.65
N LYS A 497 16.43 -47.21 -16.38
CA LYS A 497 16.50 -48.67 -16.04
C LYS A 497 16.23 -49.01 -14.56
N LYS A 498 16.07 -50.32 -14.30
CA LYS A 498 15.42 -50.97 -13.14
C LYS A 498 16.40 -51.81 -12.29
N LYS A 499 16.11 -51.95 -10.98
CA LYS A 499 16.54 -53.02 -10.03
C LYS A 499 18.07 -53.14 -9.73
N ALA A 500 18.53 -53.59 -8.56
CA ALA A 500 17.96 -53.91 -7.24
C ALA A 500 18.98 -53.43 -6.15
N SER A 501 18.95 -53.69 -4.84
CA SER A 501 18.14 -54.46 -3.85
C SER A 501 18.36 -53.79 -2.46
N GLY A 502 17.68 -54.04 -1.34
CA GLY A 502 16.78 -55.10 -0.89
C GLY A 502 17.32 -55.80 0.38
N LYS A 503 16.88 -55.41 1.60
CA LYS A 503 16.58 -56.31 2.77
C LYS A 503 15.95 -55.55 3.96
N ALA A 504 15.18 -56.30 4.77
CA ALA A 504 14.52 -56.00 6.06
C ALA A 504 15.08 -54.81 6.88
N GLY A 505 14.26 -53.94 7.50
CA GLY A 505 13.23 -54.19 8.53
C GLY A 505 13.61 -53.35 9.78
N GLY A 506 12.79 -53.03 10.78
CA GLY A 506 11.38 -53.25 11.09
C GLY A 506 11.15 -52.90 12.59
N ARG A 507 9.95 -52.41 12.97
CA ARG A 507 9.60 -51.88 14.33
C ARG A 507 10.34 -50.57 14.68
N GLY A 508 9.82 -49.70 15.55
CA GLY A 508 8.54 -49.64 16.24
C GLY A 508 8.54 -48.40 17.17
N GLY A 509 7.40 -47.76 17.39
CA GLY A 509 7.32 -46.58 18.27
C GLY A 509 7.16 -46.94 19.74
N ALA A 510 7.60 -46.05 20.65
CA ALA A 510 7.02 -45.91 22.00
C ALA A 510 7.46 -44.61 22.71
N SER A 511 6.50 -44.08 23.45
CA SER A 511 6.47 -42.97 24.41
C SER A 511 7.49 -42.90 25.55
N GLY A 512 7.63 -41.68 26.12
CA GLY A 512 7.93 -41.41 27.54
C GLY A 512 9.20 -40.59 27.78
N ARG A 513 9.41 -39.81 28.85
CA ARG A 513 8.62 -39.10 29.89
C ARG A 513 9.66 -38.68 30.96
N GLY A 514 9.66 -37.42 31.44
CA GLY A 514 10.53 -36.97 32.56
C GLY A 514 11.97 -36.57 32.16
N GLY A 515 12.64 -35.62 32.83
CA GLY A 515 12.14 -34.68 33.86
C GLY A 515 13.23 -34.04 34.74
N SER A 516 13.07 -32.75 35.05
CA SER A 516 13.68 -31.98 36.16
C SER A 516 15.11 -31.42 36.05
N SER A 517 15.35 -30.36 36.85
CA SER A 517 16.52 -29.48 36.99
C SER A 517 16.92 -28.64 35.75
N GLY A 518 17.27 -27.36 35.84
CA GLY A 518 17.30 -26.42 36.98
C GLY A 518 18.61 -25.62 37.00
N GLY A 519 18.55 -24.30 36.82
CA GLY A 519 19.73 -23.43 36.88
C GLY A 519 19.55 -22.09 36.14
N ASP A 520 19.82 -20.99 36.83
CA ASP A 520 19.77 -19.62 36.32
C ASP A 520 20.86 -19.31 35.27
N GLY A 521 20.60 -18.33 34.40
CA GLY A 521 21.62 -17.80 33.49
C GLY A 521 21.07 -16.85 32.44
N GLY A 522 21.16 -15.53 32.68
CA GLY A 522 20.85 -14.53 31.67
C GLY A 522 21.92 -14.48 30.57
N GLY A 523 21.51 -14.42 29.31
CA GLY A 523 22.43 -14.33 28.17
C GLY A 523 21.74 -14.04 26.85
N SER A 524 21.91 -12.82 26.34
CA SER A 524 21.43 -12.42 25.01
C SER A 524 22.34 -13.00 23.91
N SER A 525 21.83 -13.98 23.15
CA SER A 525 22.60 -14.60 22.06
C SER A 525 22.34 -13.91 20.71
N ARG A 526 23.44 -13.63 19.99
CA ARG A 526 23.43 -12.97 18.68
C ARG A 526 23.01 -13.95 17.59
N ARG A 527 22.09 -13.54 16.71
CA ARG A 527 21.59 -14.38 15.60
C ARG A 527 22.48 -14.29 14.35
N GLY A 528 23.69 -14.83 14.42
CA GLY A 528 24.62 -14.93 13.28
C GLY A 528 25.57 -16.11 13.45
N GLY A 529 25.27 -17.24 12.79
CA GLY A 529 26.08 -18.48 12.95
C GLY A 529 25.61 -19.72 12.17
N ARG A 530 24.52 -19.65 11.38
CA ARG A 530 23.95 -20.85 10.72
C ARG A 530 24.73 -21.39 9.50
N GLY A 531 25.76 -20.70 9.05
CA GLY A 531 26.65 -21.17 7.97
C GLY A 531 27.79 -22.03 8.52
N TRP A 532 28.55 -21.47 9.48
CA TRP A 532 29.74 -22.09 10.05
C TRP A 532 29.46 -23.42 10.78
N SER A 533 28.36 -23.51 11.54
CA SER A 533 28.03 -24.73 12.29
C SER A 533 27.86 -25.99 11.42
N ARG A 534 27.56 -25.86 10.12
CA ARG A 534 27.49 -26.98 9.16
C ARG A 534 28.82 -27.34 8.53
N LEU A 535 29.78 -26.42 8.53
CA LEU A 535 31.13 -26.68 8.04
C LEU A 535 31.94 -27.39 9.13
N LYS A 536 31.84 -26.96 10.38
CA LYS A 536 32.49 -27.56 11.56
C LYS A 536 32.16 -29.06 11.78
N GLU A 537 31.09 -29.58 11.19
CA GLU A 537 30.79 -31.03 11.22
C GLU A 537 31.74 -31.87 10.33
N ASN A 538 32.63 -31.24 9.55
CA ASN A 538 33.62 -31.89 8.68
C ASN A 538 35.08 -31.57 9.07
N ASP A 539 35.30 -30.86 10.17
CA ASP A 539 36.60 -30.65 10.82
C ASP A 539 37.00 -31.98 11.48
N ALA A 540 37.93 -32.72 10.88
CA ALA A 540 38.20 -34.12 11.22
C ALA A 540 39.41 -34.31 12.14
N ASP A 541 40.37 -33.39 12.13
CA ASP A 541 41.48 -33.33 13.08
C ASP A 541 41.21 -32.45 14.32
N GLY A 542 40.19 -31.58 14.25
CA GLY A 542 39.69 -30.79 15.37
C GLY A 542 40.45 -29.47 15.60
N ASP A 543 41.19 -28.99 14.60
CA ASP A 543 42.00 -27.76 14.72
C ASP A 543 41.18 -26.45 14.70
N GLY A 544 39.89 -26.53 14.33
CA GLY A 544 38.96 -25.41 14.25
C GLY A 544 38.96 -24.68 12.91
N LYS A 545 39.68 -25.20 11.91
CA LYS A 545 39.68 -24.80 10.51
C LYS A 545 39.21 -25.98 9.65
N ILE A 546 39.24 -25.82 8.34
CA ILE A 546 38.91 -26.90 7.39
C ILE A 546 39.91 -26.86 6.25
N SER A 547 40.67 -27.94 6.07
CA SER A 547 41.58 -28.10 4.95
C SER A 547 40.85 -28.44 3.64
N LYS A 548 41.53 -28.25 2.50
CA LYS A 548 41.00 -28.58 1.17
C LYS A 548 40.70 -30.07 0.99
N ASP A 549 41.31 -30.94 1.80
CA ASP A 549 41.10 -32.38 1.75
C ASP A 549 39.90 -32.86 2.58
N GLU A 550 39.55 -32.15 3.65
CA GLU A 550 38.40 -32.44 4.52
C GLU A 550 37.09 -31.79 4.04
N ALA A 551 37.17 -30.69 3.30
CA ALA A 551 35.99 -30.04 2.75
C ALA A 551 35.16 -31.01 1.86
N PRO A 552 33.81 -31.06 1.96
CA PRO A 552 33.00 -31.95 1.15
C PRO A 552 33.06 -31.57 -0.35
N GLU A 553 32.82 -32.52 -1.28
CA GLU A 553 33.05 -32.32 -2.73
C GLU A 553 32.35 -31.09 -3.34
N ASN A 554 31.17 -30.76 -2.82
CA ASN A 554 30.39 -29.59 -3.21
C ASN A 554 31.02 -28.25 -2.76
N ILE A 555 31.91 -28.27 -1.77
CA ILE A 555 32.68 -27.11 -1.27
C ILE A 555 34.09 -27.10 -1.86
N LYS A 556 34.76 -28.25 -2.13
CA LYS A 556 36.11 -28.28 -2.74
C LYS A 556 36.23 -27.44 -4.01
N ARG A 557 35.16 -27.40 -4.84
CA ARG A 557 35.09 -26.58 -6.08
C ARG A 557 34.99 -25.07 -5.86
N PHE A 558 34.73 -24.62 -4.63
CA PHE A 558 34.65 -23.22 -4.23
C PHE A 558 35.64 -22.85 -3.13
N PHE A 559 36.52 -23.79 -2.73
CA PHE A 559 37.48 -23.63 -1.65
C PHE A 559 38.36 -22.38 -1.84
N ASP A 560 38.99 -22.28 -3.02
CA ASP A 560 39.84 -21.16 -3.46
C ASP A 560 39.12 -19.79 -3.62
N ARG A 561 37.81 -19.75 -3.30
CA ARG A 561 36.97 -18.54 -3.28
C ARG A 561 36.46 -18.22 -1.87
N MET A 562 36.50 -19.18 -0.95
CA MET A 562 36.14 -18.99 0.46
C MET A 562 37.37 -18.63 1.29
N ASP A 563 38.48 -19.34 1.05
CA ASP A 563 39.83 -18.99 1.49
C ASP A 563 40.22 -17.64 0.82
N LYS A 564 40.16 -16.54 1.59
CA LYS A 564 40.44 -15.18 1.12
C LYS A 564 41.87 -14.78 1.38
N ASN A 565 42.48 -15.31 2.45
CA ASN A 565 43.86 -15.02 2.82
C ASN A 565 44.88 -15.89 2.03
N LYS A 566 44.40 -16.96 1.37
CA LYS A 566 45.14 -17.96 0.59
C LYS A 566 46.10 -18.81 1.42
N ASP A 567 45.73 -19.13 2.67
CA ASP A 567 46.55 -19.96 3.55
C ASP A 567 46.30 -21.48 3.39
N GLY A 568 45.28 -21.88 2.61
CA GLY A 568 44.94 -23.28 2.34
C GLY A 568 43.89 -23.87 3.28
N PHE A 569 43.35 -23.06 4.21
CA PHE A 569 42.30 -23.43 5.16
C PHE A 569 41.12 -22.46 5.06
N ILE A 570 39.96 -22.85 5.60
CA ILE A 570 38.79 -21.97 5.71
C ILE A 570 38.45 -21.74 7.18
N GLU A 571 38.37 -20.48 7.60
CA GLU A 571 38.04 -20.07 8.99
C GLU A 571 36.64 -19.44 9.15
N GLU A 572 36.14 -19.37 10.39
CA GLU A 572 34.82 -18.79 10.73
C GLU A 572 34.66 -17.35 10.23
N SER A 573 35.74 -16.58 10.29
CA SER A 573 35.83 -15.19 9.84
C SER A 573 35.57 -15.02 8.34
N GLU A 574 35.85 -16.04 7.53
CA GLU A 574 35.79 -15.98 6.08
C GLU A 574 34.42 -16.40 5.52
N VAL A 575 33.80 -17.40 6.14
CA VAL A 575 32.47 -17.95 5.78
C VAL A 575 31.34 -16.96 6.07
N GLY A 576 31.58 -15.96 6.92
CA GLY A 576 30.65 -14.88 7.28
C GLY A 576 30.47 -13.79 6.20
N GLY A 577 30.08 -14.13 4.97
CA GLY A 577 29.97 -13.11 3.91
C GLY A 577 29.18 -13.48 2.64
N ARG A 578 27.85 -13.58 2.71
CA ARG A 578 26.96 -13.54 1.53
C ARG A 578 25.87 -12.48 1.67
N ARG A 579 26.05 -11.36 0.98
CA ARG A 579 24.96 -10.50 0.50
C ARG A 579 25.09 -10.43 -1.02
N GLY A 580 24.00 -10.71 -1.73
CA GLY A 580 24.07 -11.16 -3.13
C GLY A 580 24.36 -10.07 -4.17
N GLY A 581 25.06 -10.47 -5.24
CA GLY A 581 25.26 -9.67 -6.44
C GLY A 581 25.52 -10.57 -7.66
N SER A 582 24.47 -10.88 -8.42
CA SER A 582 24.46 -11.56 -9.73
C SER A 582 22.98 -11.72 -10.14
N ARG A 583 22.52 -11.44 -11.36
CA ARG A 583 23.11 -10.83 -12.58
C ARG A 583 21.92 -10.34 -13.43
N GLY A 584 22.08 -9.24 -14.16
CA GLY A 584 21.16 -8.82 -15.23
C GLY A 584 22.00 -8.23 -16.37
N SER A 585 21.89 -8.79 -17.57
CA SER A 585 22.79 -8.50 -18.70
C SER A 585 21.97 -8.31 -19.98
N GLY A 586 22.13 -7.15 -20.63
CA GLY A 586 21.48 -6.81 -21.91
C GLY A 586 19.98 -6.43 -21.76
N GLY A 587 19.46 -5.34 -22.31
CA GLY A 587 20.09 -4.23 -23.03
C GLY A 587 19.74 -4.16 -24.52
N SER A 588 18.57 -3.58 -24.84
CA SER A 588 18.41 -2.69 -26.01
C SER A 588 17.09 -1.89 -25.95
N ALA A 589 17.16 -0.62 -26.38
CA ALA A 589 16.07 0.32 -26.72
C ALA A 589 15.00 0.70 -25.66
N GLY A 590 14.77 2.02 -25.52
CA GLY A 590 13.65 2.62 -24.77
C GLY A 590 14.09 3.72 -23.79
N GLY A 591 14.01 4.98 -24.20
CA GLY A 591 14.49 6.11 -23.40
C GLY A 591 13.57 6.52 -22.24
N GLY A 592 14.14 7.06 -21.17
CA GLY A 592 13.40 7.61 -20.02
C GLY A 592 14.34 8.30 -19.03
N SER A 593 14.05 9.56 -18.71
CA SER A 593 14.88 10.44 -17.85
C SER A 593 14.79 10.11 -16.36
N ALA A 594 15.91 10.13 -15.64
CA ALA A 594 16.10 10.84 -14.35
C ALA A 594 17.50 10.52 -13.74
N GLY A 595 18.18 11.52 -13.19
CA GLY A 595 19.53 11.37 -12.64
C GLY A 595 19.59 10.87 -11.19
N GLY A 596 20.69 10.20 -10.82
CA GLY A 596 21.00 9.79 -9.46
C GLY A 596 22.51 9.81 -9.20
N GLY A 597 22.99 10.81 -8.48
CA GLY A 597 24.40 10.90 -8.07
C GLY A 597 24.71 9.98 -6.88
N GLY A 598 25.63 9.03 -7.06
CA GLY A 598 26.16 8.22 -5.96
C GLY A 598 26.99 9.06 -4.98
N ARG A 599 26.93 8.73 -3.69
CA ARG A 599 27.80 9.35 -2.67
C ARG A 599 29.23 8.79 -2.83
N PRO A 600 30.29 9.62 -2.81
CA PRO A 600 31.67 9.14 -2.85
C PRO A 600 32.05 8.44 -1.53
N ASP A 601 32.91 7.43 -1.62
CA ASP A 601 33.45 6.71 -0.46
C ASP A 601 34.41 7.61 0.34
N MET A 602 34.14 7.74 1.64
CA MET A 602 34.99 8.48 2.58
C MET A 602 36.11 7.59 3.16
N PRO A 603 37.32 8.15 3.40
CA PRO A 603 38.46 7.40 3.92
C PRO A 603 38.21 6.90 5.36
N ALA A 604 38.91 5.81 5.73
CA ALA A 604 38.62 5.04 6.93
C ALA A 604 39.20 5.63 8.24
N ASN A 605 40.26 6.44 8.16
CA ASN A 605 40.93 7.10 9.28
C ASN A 605 41.65 8.37 8.80
N GLY A 606 42.12 9.20 9.74
CA GLY A 606 42.83 10.46 9.45
C GLY A 606 44.04 10.25 8.53
N LYS A 607 44.81 9.18 8.73
CA LYS A 607 45.95 8.84 7.87
C LYS A 607 45.59 8.61 6.40
N ALA A 608 44.48 7.91 6.16
CA ALA A 608 43.95 7.70 4.81
C ALA A 608 43.22 8.94 4.24
N TYR A 609 42.91 9.92 5.09
CA TYR A 609 42.41 11.23 4.64
C TYR A 609 43.58 12.12 4.18
N ILE A 610 44.63 12.28 4.99
CA ILE A 610 45.85 13.00 4.60
C ILE A 610 46.42 12.39 3.31
N ALA A 611 46.75 11.10 3.31
CA ALA A 611 47.31 10.42 2.12
C ALA A 611 46.41 10.37 0.86
N LYS A 612 45.18 10.91 0.92
CA LYS A 612 44.27 11.07 -0.22
C LYS A 612 44.21 12.52 -0.74
N TYR A 613 44.37 13.52 0.13
CA TYR A 613 44.18 14.93 -0.22
C TYR A 613 45.43 15.80 -0.09
N ASP A 614 46.42 15.36 0.68
CA ASP A 614 47.78 15.91 0.76
C ASP A 614 48.50 15.62 -0.57
N THR A 615 48.82 16.68 -1.32
CA THR A 615 49.37 16.59 -2.67
C THR A 615 50.86 16.97 -2.70
N ASP A 616 51.31 17.87 -1.82
CA ASP A 616 52.73 18.23 -1.69
C ASP A 616 53.52 17.35 -0.69
N SER A 617 52.82 16.48 0.05
CA SER A 617 53.35 15.54 1.04
C SER A 617 53.92 16.19 2.30
N ASP A 618 53.41 17.36 2.71
CA ASP A 618 53.82 18.05 3.94
C ASP A 618 53.24 17.41 5.23
N GLY A 619 52.27 16.50 5.11
CA GLY A 619 51.61 15.79 6.22
C GLY A 619 50.36 16.48 6.76
N LYS A 620 49.92 17.57 6.12
CA LYS A 620 48.66 18.28 6.35
C LYS A 620 47.86 18.35 5.04
N VAL A 621 46.67 18.94 5.10
CA VAL A 621 45.86 19.22 3.90
C VAL A 621 45.48 20.70 3.93
N SER A 622 45.86 21.42 2.88
CA SER A 622 45.41 22.78 2.64
C SER A 622 44.02 22.83 1.96
N LYS A 623 43.39 23.99 2.06
CA LYS A 623 42.08 24.26 1.44
C LYS A 623 42.16 24.25 -0.09
N GLU A 624 43.31 24.63 -0.63
CA GLU A 624 43.64 24.68 -2.04
C GLU A 624 43.80 23.28 -2.62
N GLU A 625 44.53 22.39 -1.94
CA GLU A 625 44.69 20.99 -2.35
C GLU A 625 43.37 20.23 -2.32
N PHE A 626 42.57 20.41 -1.26
CA PHE A 626 41.25 19.80 -1.19
C PHE A 626 40.34 20.27 -2.35
N LYS A 627 40.41 21.54 -2.78
CA LYS A 627 39.73 22.03 -3.99
C LYS A 627 40.29 21.44 -5.29
N ALA A 628 41.58 21.15 -5.33
CA ALA A 628 42.28 20.64 -6.51
C ALA A 628 42.02 19.14 -6.74
N HIS A 629 41.79 18.35 -5.69
CA HIS A 629 41.62 16.90 -5.80
C HIS A 629 40.42 16.52 -6.70
N PRO A 630 40.60 15.63 -7.70
CA PRO A 630 39.63 15.41 -8.78
C PRO A 630 38.29 14.80 -8.36
N GLU A 631 38.24 14.11 -7.21
CA GLU A 631 36.97 13.57 -6.66
C GLU A 631 36.12 14.59 -5.91
N THR A 632 36.56 15.84 -5.75
CA THR A 632 35.75 16.87 -5.08
C THR A 632 34.69 17.47 -6.00
N SER A 633 33.42 17.19 -5.68
CA SER A 633 32.27 17.70 -6.41
C SER A 633 32.08 19.20 -6.24
N GLU A 634 31.43 19.86 -7.21
CA GLU A 634 31.13 21.29 -7.14
C GLU A 634 30.29 21.67 -5.90
N GLN A 635 29.43 20.76 -5.43
CA GLN A 635 28.67 20.93 -4.19
C GLN A 635 29.55 20.92 -2.93
N MET A 636 30.65 20.16 -2.92
CA MET A 636 31.65 20.26 -1.84
C MET A 636 32.45 21.55 -1.96
N LYS A 637 32.84 21.95 -3.18
CA LYS A 637 33.58 23.20 -3.44
C LYS A 637 32.80 24.45 -3.02
N SER A 638 31.47 24.47 -3.19
CA SER A 638 30.64 25.60 -2.76
C SER A 638 30.44 25.71 -1.24
N ARG A 639 30.60 24.60 -0.50
CA ARG A 639 30.46 24.58 0.97
C ARG A 639 31.79 24.66 1.71
N ILE A 640 32.91 24.58 1.00
CA ILE A 640 34.24 24.41 1.59
C ILE A 640 34.61 25.52 2.57
N ASP A 641 34.20 26.77 2.35
CA ASP A 641 34.52 27.88 3.25
C ASP A 641 33.87 27.69 4.64
N SER A 642 32.60 27.25 4.66
CA SER A 642 31.88 26.91 5.89
C SER A 642 32.40 25.64 6.57
N PHE A 643 32.96 24.72 5.79
CA PHE A 643 33.57 23.49 6.29
C PHE A 643 34.93 23.78 6.93
N TRP A 644 35.82 24.49 6.23
CA TRP A 644 37.17 24.82 6.72
C TRP A 644 37.12 25.66 8.01
N SER A 645 36.24 26.68 8.07
CA SER A 645 36.05 27.53 9.25
C SER A 645 35.54 26.81 10.50
N PHE A 646 35.11 25.56 10.38
CA PHE A 646 34.65 24.71 11.50
C PHE A 646 35.61 23.55 11.81
N MET A 647 36.54 23.26 10.89
CA MET A 647 37.30 22.01 10.87
C MET A 647 38.80 22.16 11.02
N ALA A 648 39.40 23.21 10.44
CA ALA A 648 40.80 23.53 10.65
C ALA A 648 40.98 24.35 11.93
N GLY A 649 42.12 24.16 12.61
CA GLY A 649 42.54 25.01 13.72
C GLY A 649 42.88 26.45 13.31
N ASP A 650 43.44 27.22 14.25
CA ASP A 650 43.87 28.60 14.03
C ASP A 650 44.96 28.75 12.94
N ASP A 651 45.59 27.65 12.50
CA ASP A 651 46.57 27.59 11.40
C ASP A 651 45.96 27.33 10.01
N GLY A 652 44.65 27.07 9.91
CA GLY A 652 43.90 27.04 8.64
C GLY A 652 44.13 25.82 7.74
N VAL A 653 44.81 24.79 8.25
CA VAL A 653 45.10 23.52 7.57
C VAL A 653 44.58 22.35 8.42
N ILE A 654 44.34 21.18 7.83
CA ILE A 654 43.84 19.99 8.55
C ILE A 654 44.99 18.99 8.73
N ASP A 655 45.27 18.57 9.97
CA ASP A 655 46.26 17.52 10.26
C ASP A 655 45.65 16.10 10.45
N GLU A 656 46.50 15.07 10.61
CA GLU A 656 46.04 13.68 10.81
C GLU A 656 45.10 13.55 12.01
N GLY A 657 45.36 14.26 13.11
CA GLY A 657 44.57 14.21 14.35
C GLY A 657 43.21 14.87 14.22
N GLU A 658 43.14 16.03 13.53
CA GLU A 658 41.90 16.72 13.22
C GLU A 658 41.04 15.92 12.22
N ALA A 659 41.65 15.34 11.19
CA ALA A 659 40.98 14.45 10.25
C ALA A 659 40.44 13.18 10.93
N ASP A 660 41.18 12.61 11.89
CA ASP A 660 40.73 11.44 12.65
C ASP A 660 39.61 11.81 13.65
N ALA A 661 39.66 13.02 14.22
CA ALA A 661 38.58 13.57 15.05
C ALA A 661 37.29 13.82 14.22
N MET A 662 37.42 14.29 12.97
CA MET A 662 36.30 14.42 12.03
C MET A 662 35.61 13.07 11.82
N LEU A 663 36.39 12.03 11.46
CA LEU A 663 35.87 10.70 11.14
C LEU A 663 35.29 9.97 12.37
N LYS A 664 35.74 10.31 13.58
CA LYS A 664 35.23 9.78 14.85
C LYS A 664 33.95 10.45 15.35
N ARG A 665 33.60 11.67 14.91
CA ARG A 665 32.36 12.39 15.32
C ARG A 665 31.08 11.84 14.67
N ARG A 666 30.94 10.51 14.57
CA ARG A 666 29.72 9.83 14.07
C ARG A 666 28.64 9.79 15.17
N PRO A 667 27.40 10.25 14.91
CA PRO A 667 26.31 10.08 15.87
C PRO A 667 25.76 8.65 15.81
N GLY A 668 26.15 7.79 16.76
CA GLY A 668 25.61 6.43 16.87
C GLY A 668 26.34 5.51 17.85
N GLY A 669 25.93 5.52 19.12
CA GLY A 669 26.47 4.63 20.17
C GLY A 669 26.66 5.38 21.49
N GLY A 670 25.66 5.35 22.38
CA GLY A 670 25.64 6.18 23.59
C GLY A 670 26.34 5.56 24.81
N GLY A 671 26.72 6.41 25.78
CA GLY A 671 27.20 5.95 27.09
C GLY A 671 27.96 7.00 27.92
N GLY A 672 27.23 7.87 28.62
CA GLY A 672 27.71 8.44 29.91
C GLY A 672 28.31 9.86 29.94
N ALA A 673 27.98 10.54 31.05
CA ALA A 673 28.68 11.67 31.69
C ALA A 673 28.98 12.96 30.90
N ARG A 674 28.20 14.01 31.21
CA ARG A 674 28.71 15.40 31.22
C ARG A 674 29.32 15.71 32.60
N PRO A 675 30.62 16.04 32.73
CA PRO A 675 31.12 16.82 33.85
C PRO A 675 30.99 18.32 33.58
N GLY A 676 30.71 19.12 34.62
CA GLY A 676 30.38 20.54 34.49
C GLY A 676 31.59 21.44 34.23
N GLY A 677 31.37 22.54 33.50
CA GLY A 677 32.38 23.58 33.28
C GLY A 677 32.54 24.50 34.47
N GLY A 678 33.57 24.28 35.29
CA GLY A 678 34.10 25.30 36.19
C GLY A 678 35.06 26.22 35.42
N ARG A 679 34.84 27.54 35.46
CA ARG A 679 35.81 28.52 34.93
C ARG A 679 37.06 28.54 35.82
N PRO A 680 38.27 28.62 35.25
CA PRO A 680 39.50 28.79 36.02
C PRO A 680 39.61 30.23 36.54
N GLY A 681 40.06 30.40 37.78
CA GLY A 681 40.49 31.69 38.31
C GLY A 681 41.89 32.03 37.80
N GLY A 682 42.04 33.17 37.12
CA GLY A 682 43.31 33.85 36.97
C GLY A 682 43.40 34.96 38.01
N GLY A 683 44.50 35.02 38.77
CA GLY A 683 44.68 36.03 39.80
C GLY A 683 45.23 37.35 39.25
N GLN A 684 44.71 38.45 39.81
CA GLN A 684 45.51 39.53 40.39
C GLN A 684 44.97 39.80 41.80
#